data_AF-A0A139HTP2-F1
#
_entry.id   AF-A0A139HTP2-F1
#
_cell.length_a   1.000
_cell.length_b   1.000
_cell.length_c   1.000
_cell.angle_alpha   90.00
_cell.angle_beta   90.00
_cell.angle_gamma   90.00
#
_symmetry.space_group_name_H-M   'P 1'
#
loop_
_entity.id
_entity.type
_entity.pdbx_description
1 polymer ?
#
loop_
_entity_poly.entity_id
_entity_poly.type
_entity_poly.pdbx_seq_one_letter_code
_entity_poly.pdbx_strand_id
1 'polypeptide(L)'
;MPIRDRATRAIRKTRSLLRPQSELGPSQTGPSHMHEPISREPGSGHRDRREEPLSLHQTTHASIPPTSYTAAAEAHHGTESINVVGDGSDASPGPTAETEVDRDEVKEEKYWGPIRDISESKLIELVKNVAASKSTNGLGSEWRVIKKPRGAFNQSYILESDSQQRLNVRVPACGFPSRWNEIDAKLLRDTALGMEWIRRKTNLPIPELVSFDTSMENAIDAPYILMSFINGRPLNETWPANGDDPTEVHERRLKVLKQLSQFVVSFSSLRFDKFGALSFPIDDDENPIIEGALRLEDTNIFTVNRKFFGLPVDRSLAELIATRKGCAESVCEERKKYHENRAVAKSLRDSDVSLESKDMPKVVAGYHSLWQMMQDVFLAVACLRTNEPEFALMQSDFNPQNMLVDENHKIVGLIDFDCTEAIPRQIAWCSVPHWLAADWNDDFMWPVEGGALQHMMPGDFARYRAEYCRFLREACAGNEALSDHRFSSKSHIYRALLSSYETFDKIKSFVSNVMVDVLPRNVKSLDYYAERIGKKGFLDGEEAWLKQHLEEFFRPDSLTSMRCFLQQNSIGQNGDQQRERMSAQPKGSKPGLHQHESNDSRAVTTTSFPPRLEKTEQCEPSGLRASSSQDSSPVESATDQAVFPQQEKSHFDHEVPASLAGSPRNSIARTTTRSSVGPHGETYPEGGLRAWLVVFGSFCGLLAALGIMNTIGVYQSYLAENQLRGYTESTIGWIISIYVFLAFGAGLIIGPVFDQYGPRWLVFAGAILILLSTFLLGVCTAYWHFVLVFGILGGLGTALIFTPTIAAIGHFFYVKRGTATGLAAAGGSLGGVTFPLMLQSLFPKVGWGWATRVQGFIFLLLLIVTNLLVRSRLPPKPDANIMPDFRILQKVDFALVTIGTFFMEWGLFAPISYVTAYSLSSGAMSTTFAYQIVAILNAGSTLGRWLPGLLADKMGRFNAMLASLFLCMISTMALWLPATVLSSSENAETSRTAVLGLTIIYCILFGFGSGSNISLTPVCVGMLCKTEEYGRYYSTCYVFVAVGTLTGIPIAGALIEACDGAFWGVALFTGLCYIVALIAFTVIRVRKVGWKPTAIY
;
A
#
# COMPACT_ATOMS: atom_id res chain seq x y z
N MET A 1 -66.70 -15.41 -18.13
CA MET A 1 -67.44 -14.55 -19.09
C MET A 1 -66.43 -13.83 -19.98
N PRO A 2 -66.79 -13.40 -21.21
CA PRO A 2 -65.87 -13.42 -22.36
C PRO A 2 -65.70 -12.04 -23.06
N ILE A 3 -65.34 -12.05 -24.36
CA ILE A 3 -65.13 -10.93 -25.33
C ILE A 3 -63.66 -10.45 -25.36
N ARG A 4 -62.92 -10.34 -26.49
CA ARG A 4 -63.06 -10.64 -27.94
C ARG A 4 -61.66 -10.46 -28.61
N ASP A 5 -61.32 -10.76 -29.88
CA ASP A 5 -61.85 -11.58 -31.00
C ASP A 5 -60.69 -11.76 -32.03
N ARG A 6 -60.64 -12.87 -32.79
CA ARG A 6 -60.06 -13.00 -34.17
C ARG A 6 -58.56 -12.73 -34.47
N ALA A 7 -57.98 -13.19 -35.59
CA ALA A 7 -58.26 -14.38 -36.42
C ALA A 7 -57.13 -14.68 -37.45
N THR A 8 -56.77 -15.97 -37.53
CA THR A 8 -56.63 -16.77 -38.77
C THR A 8 -55.92 -16.20 -40.01
N ARG A 9 -54.78 -16.83 -40.37
CA ARG A 9 -54.58 -17.42 -41.72
C ARG A 9 -53.71 -18.68 -41.67
N ALA A 10 -53.88 -19.55 -42.65
CA ALA A 10 -53.26 -20.88 -42.74
C ALA A 10 -53.25 -21.37 -44.20
N ILE A 11 -52.90 -22.66 -44.39
CA ILE A 11 -53.26 -23.54 -45.53
C ILE A 11 -52.33 -23.54 -46.77
N ARG A 12 -51.73 -24.72 -47.03
CA ARG A 12 -51.36 -25.35 -48.34
C ARG A 12 -50.03 -24.96 -49.04
N LYS A 13 -49.30 -25.86 -49.75
CA LYS A 13 -49.41 -27.36 -49.93
C LYS A 13 -48.17 -27.97 -50.65
N THR A 14 -47.70 -29.16 -50.22
CA THR A 14 -47.10 -30.25 -51.06
C THR A 14 -45.81 -29.96 -51.91
N ARG A 15 -45.06 -30.93 -52.49
CA ARG A 15 -45.25 -32.40 -52.66
C ARG A 15 -43.91 -33.18 -52.81
N SER A 16 -43.89 -34.43 -52.36
CA SER A 16 -43.28 -35.67 -52.95
C SER A 16 -41.85 -35.66 -53.53
N LEU A 17 -40.91 -36.43 -52.95
CA LEU A 17 -40.54 -37.84 -53.27
C LEU A 17 -39.57 -38.02 -54.47
N LEU A 18 -38.40 -38.63 -54.24
CA LEU A 18 -38.03 -39.99 -54.71
C LEU A 18 -36.62 -40.43 -54.22
N ARG A 19 -36.48 -41.74 -53.93
CA ARG A 19 -35.23 -42.56 -53.83
C ARG A 19 -35.15 -43.45 -55.11
N PRO A 20 -34.21 -44.41 -55.35
CA PRO A 20 -33.13 -45.00 -54.50
C PRO A 20 -31.76 -45.32 -55.22
N GLN A 21 -30.83 -46.00 -54.50
CA GLN A 21 -29.85 -47.04 -54.96
C GLN A 21 -28.70 -46.65 -55.96
N SER A 22 -27.39 -46.87 -55.66
CA SER A 22 -26.52 -48.10 -55.58
C SER A 22 -25.94 -48.54 -56.96
N GLU A 23 -24.76 -49.18 -57.15
CA GLU A 23 -23.87 -50.06 -56.34
C GLU A 23 -22.36 -50.01 -56.77
N LEU A 24 -21.45 -50.61 -55.95
CA LEU A 24 -20.20 -51.38 -56.27
C LEU A 24 -18.97 -50.77 -57.04
N GLY A 25 -17.78 -51.40 -56.88
CA GLY A 25 -16.43 -51.02 -57.42
C GLY A 25 -15.92 -51.88 -58.62
N PRO A 26 -14.61 -52.26 -58.80
CA PRO A 26 -13.43 -52.16 -57.90
C PRO A 26 -11.99 -51.95 -58.56
N SER A 27 -10.91 -52.12 -57.75
CA SER A 27 -9.57 -52.76 -58.04
C SER A 27 -8.35 -52.09 -58.77
N GLN A 28 -7.19 -52.08 -58.05
CA GLN A 28 -5.75 -52.28 -58.44
C GLN A 28 -5.04 -51.30 -59.46
N THR A 29 -3.71 -51.20 -59.66
CA THR A 29 -2.44 -51.93 -59.29
C THR A 29 -1.24 -50.96 -58.94
N GLY A 30 -0.07 -51.48 -58.47
CA GLY A 30 1.24 -50.77 -58.33
C GLY A 30 2.15 -50.82 -59.59
N PRO A 31 3.52 -50.86 -59.54
CA PRO A 31 4.45 -51.00 -58.38
C PRO A 31 5.88 -50.31 -58.42
N SER A 32 6.63 -50.34 -57.29
CA SER A 32 8.13 -50.44 -57.16
C SER A 32 9.06 -49.28 -57.65
N HIS A 33 10.38 -49.18 -57.35
CA HIS A 33 11.39 -50.08 -56.72
C HIS A 33 12.49 -49.31 -55.91
N MET A 34 13.50 -50.04 -55.38
CA MET A 34 14.56 -49.60 -54.41
C MET A 34 15.77 -48.88 -55.04
N HIS A 35 16.60 -48.18 -54.23
CA HIS A 35 18.00 -48.60 -53.97
C HIS A 35 18.78 -47.81 -52.89
N GLU A 36 19.52 -48.54 -52.05
CA GLU A 36 20.72 -48.13 -51.27
C GLU A 36 21.99 -48.61 -52.04
N PRO A 37 23.26 -48.17 -51.78
CA PRO A 37 24.00 -48.55 -50.55
C PRO A 37 25.24 -47.73 -50.05
N ILE A 38 25.54 -47.82 -48.74
CA ILE A 38 26.84 -48.15 -48.08
C ILE A 38 28.18 -47.39 -48.41
N SER A 39 28.62 -46.58 -47.42
CA SER A 39 30.00 -46.33 -46.87
C SER A 39 31.27 -46.09 -47.73
N ARG A 40 32.12 -45.12 -47.31
CA ARG A 40 33.46 -45.40 -46.69
C ARG A 40 34.21 -44.15 -46.16
N GLU A 41 34.83 -44.32 -44.99
CA GLU A 41 35.93 -43.52 -44.39
C GLU A 41 37.32 -43.98 -44.94
N PRO A 42 38.51 -43.38 -44.65
CA PRO A 42 38.99 -42.80 -43.37
C PRO A 42 39.71 -41.42 -43.49
N GLY A 43 40.12 -40.72 -42.42
CA GLY A 43 41.36 -40.90 -41.61
C GLY A 43 42.50 -39.98 -42.09
N SER A 44 43.46 -39.48 -41.30
CA SER A 44 43.87 -39.64 -39.88
C SER A 44 44.77 -38.43 -39.48
N GLY A 45 45.18 -38.16 -38.23
CA GLY A 45 44.90 -38.77 -36.91
C GLY A 45 46.00 -38.42 -35.86
N HIS A 46 45.97 -39.10 -34.70
CA HIS A 46 47.06 -39.26 -33.69
C HIS A 46 47.42 -38.04 -32.79
N ARG A 47 47.83 -38.19 -31.51
CA ARG A 47 48.06 -39.34 -30.55
C ARG A 47 48.13 -38.79 -29.10
N ASP A 48 48.23 -39.51 -27.97
CA ASP A 48 48.51 -40.94 -27.63
C ASP A 48 48.04 -41.24 -26.17
N ARG A 49 47.53 -42.45 -25.87
CA ARG A 49 47.74 -43.28 -24.62
C ARG A 49 47.29 -42.74 -23.22
N ARG A 50 46.99 -43.55 -22.18
CA ARG A 50 46.90 -45.03 -22.03
C ARG A 50 46.07 -45.50 -20.80
N GLU A 51 45.23 -46.52 -21.03
CA GLU A 51 45.02 -47.82 -20.32
C GLU A 51 44.93 -47.95 -18.76
N GLU A 52 44.17 -48.97 -18.36
CA GLU A 52 43.56 -49.30 -17.04
C GLU A 52 44.36 -50.41 -16.27
N PRO A 53 44.00 -50.88 -15.03
CA PRO A 53 42.90 -51.86 -14.85
C PRO A 53 42.17 -51.99 -13.46
N LEU A 54 40.87 -52.30 -13.53
CA LEU A 54 40.05 -53.25 -12.72
C LEU A 54 40.44 -53.76 -11.30
N SER A 55 39.46 -53.77 -10.37
CA SER A 55 38.99 -55.01 -9.68
C SER A 55 37.64 -54.88 -8.91
N LEU A 56 37.04 -56.05 -8.61
CA LEU A 56 35.69 -56.39 -8.06
C LEU A 56 35.36 -55.78 -6.66
N HIS A 57 34.12 -55.79 -6.10
CA HIS A 57 32.91 -56.64 -6.28
C HIS A 57 31.61 -56.01 -5.66
N GLN A 58 30.40 -56.43 -6.11
CA GLN A 58 29.08 -56.41 -5.41
C GLN A 58 28.45 -55.08 -4.91
N THR A 59 27.12 -54.88 -4.77
CA THR A 59 25.96 -55.17 -5.68
C THR A 59 24.73 -54.28 -5.33
N THR A 60 23.87 -54.02 -6.33
CA THR A 60 22.41 -53.71 -6.26
C THR A 60 21.81 -52.39 -5.68
N HIS A 61 20.81 -51.90 -6.45
CA HIS A 61 19.58 -51.15 -6.10
C HIS A 61 19.48 -49.59 -6.07
N ALA A 62 18.69 -49.12 -7.06
CA ALA A 62 17.56 -48.18 -6.97
C ALA A 62 17.79 -46.65 -7.05
N SER A 63 16.90 -46.01 -7.83
CA SER A 63 16.83 -44.57 -8.12
C SER A 63 15.58 -43.95 -7.48
N ILE A 64 15.59 -42.63 -7.19
CA ILE A 64 14.39 -41.81 -7.01
C ILE A 64 14.71 -40.29 -7.26
N PRO A 65 13.75 -39.45 -7.71
CA PRO A 65 14.00 -38.10 -8.25
C PRO A 65 13.77 -36.94 -7.24
N PRO A 66 14.16 -35.69 -7.56
CA PRO A 66 14.03 -34.54 -6.66
C PRO A 66 12.61 -33.98 -6.53
N THR A 67 12.31 -33.37 -5.38
CA THR A 67 10.99 -32.83 -5.01
C THR A 67 10.75 -31.37 -5.43
N SER A 68 9.47 -31.04 -5.66
CA SER A 68 9.00 -29.71 -6.04
C SER A 68 8.42 -28.95 -4.84
N TYR A 69 8.62 -27.64 -4.78
CA TYR A 69 7.94 -26.77 -3.81
C TYR A 69 6.53 -26.36 -4.29
N THR A 70 5.57 -26.45 -3.38
CA THR A 70 4.20 -25.92 -3.48
C THR A 70 3.87 -25.14 -2.22
N ALA A 71 2.99 -24.14 -2.32
CA ALA A 71 2.66 -23.27 -1.19
C ALA A 71 1.61 -23.89 -0.25
N ALA A 72 1.78 -23.60 1.05
CA ALA A 72 0.89 -23.84 2.19
C ALA A 72 0.64 -25.28 2.70
N ALA A 73 0.68 -25.39 4.03
CA ALA A 73 0.12 -26.43 4.90
C ALA A 73 0.60 -27.90 4.76
N GLU A 74 1.63 -28.26 5.52
CA GLU A 74 1.76 -29.59 6.14
C GLU A 74 2.60 -29.48 7.43
N ALA A 75 2.31 -30.30 8.47
CA ALA A 75 2.96 -30.18 9.78
C ALA A 75 3.14 -31.52 10.53
N HIS A 76 4.22 -31.59 11.32
CA HIS A 76 4.51 -32.55 12.40
C HIS A 76 4.63 -34.07 12.11
N HIS A 77 5.89 -34.52 12.10
CA HIS A 77 6.34 -35.66 12.94
C HIS A 77 7.66 -35.25 13.65
N GLY A 78 8.03 -35.78 14.82
CA GLY A 78 7.35 -36.79 15.64
C GLY A 78 7.70 -36.67 17.14
N THR A 79 7.28 -37.65 17.94
CA THR A 79 7.27 -37.62 19.42
C THR A 79 8.50 -38.26 20.08
N GLU A 80 8.95 -37.68 21.19
CA GLU A 80 9.49 -38.45 22.33
C GLU A 80 8.77 -38.04 23.63
N SER A 81 8.70 -38.96 24.60
CA SER A 81 7.79 -38.86 25.75
C SER A 81 8.50 -39.05 27.09
N ILE A 82 8.19 -38.18 28.06
CA ILE A 82 8.57 -38.34 29.48
C ILE A 82 7.37 -38.03 30.36
N ASN A 83 6.94 -39.01 31.16
CA ASN A 83 5.86 -38.87 32.13
C ASN A 83 6.36 -38.26 33.45
N VAL A 84 5.60 -37.33 34.02
CA VAL A 84 5.61 -37.05 35.47
C VAL A 84 4.15 -36.84 35.93
N VAL A 85 3.78 -37.47 37.04
CA VAL A 85 2.42 -37.45 37.62
C VAL A 85 2.34 -36.43 38.76
N GLY A 86 1.24 -35.68 38.88
CA GLY A 86 1.09 -34.58 39.86
C GLY A 86 -0.36 -34.17 40.13
N ASP A 87 -1.05 -35.01 40.90
CA ASP A 87 -2.40 -34.95 41.50
C ASP A 87 -2.99 -33.56 41.94
N GLY A 88 -4.33 -33.42 41.98
CA GLY A 88 -5.01 -32.48 42.90
C GLY A 88 -6.13 -31.51 42.42
N SER A 89 -7.40 -31.92 42.57
CA SER A 89 -8.61 -31.13 42.90
C SER A 89 -9.24 -30.07 41.95
N ASP A 90 -10.42 -30.41 41.42
CA ASP A 90 -11.69 -29.66 41.28
C ASP A 90 -11.72 -28.14 41.01
N ALA A 91 -11.95 -27.78 39.74
CA ALA A 91 -12.74 -26.60 39.35
C ALA A 91 -13.44 -26.86 37.99
N SER A 92 -14.59 -26.21 37.73
CA SER A 92 -15.37 -26.42 36.49
C SER A 92 -14.63 -25.92 35.23
N PRO A 93 -14.78 -26.60 34.07
CA PRO A 93 -14.02 -26.25 32.86
C PRO A 93 -14.49 -24.93 32.24
N GLY A 94 -13.63 -23.91 32.32
CA GLY A 94 -13.58 -22.85 31.32
C GLY A 94 -12.85 -23.33 30.06
N PRO A 95 -12.98 -22.63 28.91
CA PRO A 95 -12.32 -23.03 27.67
C PRO A 95 -10.79 -23.04 27.83
N THR A 96 -10.18 -24.19 27.55
CA THR A 96 -8.74 -24.45 27.57
C THR A 96 -8.02 -23.72 26.42
N ALA A 97 -6.69 -23.61 26.52
CA ALA A 97 -5.84 -22.99 25.51
C ALA A 97 -5.53 -23.91 24.31
N GLU A 98 -6.47 -24.77 23.95
CA GLU A 98 -6.61 -25.33 22.61
C GLU A 98 -7.30 -24.27 21.71
N THR A 99 -7.41 -24.48 20.40
CA THR A 99 -8.03 -23.55 19.44
C THR A 99 -7.28 -22.23 19.15
N GLU A 100 -6.08 -22.28 18.55
CA GLU A 100 -5.71 -21.25 17.56
C GLU A 100 -5.20 -21.87 16.26
N VAL A 101 -4.21 -22.77 16.31
CA VAL A 101 -3.87 -23.70 15.21
C VAL A 101 -5.12 -24.48 14.78
N ASP A 102 -5.69 -25.19 15.75
CA ASP A 102 -6.97 -25.89 15.70
C ASP A 102 -8.15 -24.98 15.29
N ARG A 103 -8.06 -23.65 15.45
CA ARG A 103 -9.15 -22.72 15.05
C ARG A 103 -9.10 -22.29 13.59
N ASP A 104 -7.97 -22.45 12.91
CA ASP A 104 -7.86 -22.32 11.45
C ASP A 104 -7.95 -23.68 10.75
N GLU A 105 -7.44 -24.76 11.36
CA GLU A 105 -7.73 -26.13 10.90
C GLU A 105 -9.24 -26.42 10.89
N VAL A 106 -9.96 -26.11 11.98
CA VAL A 106 -11.44 -26.23 12.03
C VAL A 106 -12.17 -25.30 11.05
N LYS A 107 -11.52 -24.28 10.48
CA LYS A 107 -12.11 -23.49 9.37
C LYS A 107 -11.86 -24.15 8.02
N GLU A 108 -10.63 -24.61 7.75
CA GLU A 108 -10.34 -25.39 6.53
C GLU A 108 -11.19 -26.66 6.49
N GLU A 109 -11.31 -27.39 7.60
CA GLU A 109 -12.14 -28.59 7.74
C GLU A 109 -13.63 -28.27 7.55
N LYS A 110 -14.14 -27.10 7.98
CA LYS A 110 -15.52 -26.70 7.72
C LYS A 110 -15.77 -26.20 6.30
N TYR A 111 -14.75 -25.70 5.60
CA TYR A 111 -14.86 -25.22 4.22
C TYR A 111 -14.68 -26.35 3.20
N TRP A 112 -13.67 -27.20 3.38
CA TRP A 112 -13.34 -28.33 2.52
C TRP A 112 -14.01 -29.64 2.98
N GLY A 113 -13.94 -29.96 4.28
CA GLY A 113 -14.47 -31.22 4.80
C GLY A 113 -13.82 -32.46 4.18
N PRO A 114 -14.58 -33.55 3.93
CA PRO A 114 -14.01 -34.84 3.52
C PRO A 114 -13.36 -34.81 2.13
N ILE A 115 -13.64 -33.80 1.29
CA ILE A 115 -13.05 -33.68 -0.04
C ILE A 115 -11.57 -33.27 -0.02
N ARG A 116 -11.01 -32.90 1.14
CA ARG A 116 -9.60 -32.53 1.26
C ARG A 116 -8.72 -33.76 0.98
N ASP A 117 -9.06 -34.87 1.64
CA ASP A 117 -8.21 -36.05 1.79
C ASP A 117 -8.88 -37.33 1.24
N ILE A 118 -9.56 -37.22 0.08
CA ILE A 118 -10.15 -38.37 -0.62
C ILE A 118 -9.06 -39.43 -0.88
N SER A 119 -9.33 -40.68 -0.48
CA SER A 119 -8.33 -41.74 -0.55
C SER A 119 -8.00 -42.14 -1.99
N GLU A 120 -6.72 -42.42 -2.24
CA GLU A 120 -6.22 -42.74 -3.58
C GLU A 120 -6.86 -44.02 -4.14
N SER A 121 -7.19 -44.97 -3.27
CA SER A 121 -7.99 -46.16 -3.61
C SER A 121 -9.33 -45.81 -4.26
N LYS A 122 -10.07 -44.84 -3.71
CA LYS A 122 -11.36 -44.39 -4.22
C LYS A 122 -11.23 -43.62 -5.54
N LEU A 123 -10.19 -42.80 -5.67
CA LEU A 123 -9.88 -42.07 -6.91
C LEU A 123 -9.49 -43.04 -8.05
N ILE A 124 -8.73 -44.10 -7.75
CA ILE A 124 -8.39 -45.15 -8.70
C ILE A 124 -9.62 -46.00 -9.04
N GLU A 125 -10.44 -46.37 -8.06
CA GLU A 125 -11.70 -47.08 -8.27
C GLU A 125 -12.67 -46.28 -9.15
N LEU A 126 -12.80 -44.96 -8.95
CA LEU A 126 -13.60 -44.08 -9.79
C LEU A 126 -13.15 -44.14 -11.27
N VAL A 127 -11.84 -44.03 -11.53
CA VAL A 127 -11.31 -44.11 -12.91
C VAL A 127 -11.53 -45.50 -13.51
N LYS A 128 -11.37 -46.58 -12.73
CA LYS A 128 -11.65 -47.96 -13.20
C LYS A 128 -13.15 -48.17 -13.50
N ASN A 129 -14.04 -47.61 -12.68
CA ASN A 129 -15.50 -47.69 -12.89
C ASN A 129 -15.96 -46.87 -14.11
N VAL A 130 -15.40 -45.68 -14.33
CA VAL A 130 -15.66 -44.89 -15.56
C VAL A 130 -15.10 -45.60 -16.81
N ALA A 131 -13.91 -46.21 -16.72
CA ALA A 131 -13.32 -46.97 -17.83
C ALA A 131 -14.18 -48.18 -18.23
N ALA A 132 -14.75 -48.88 -17.24
CA ALA A 132 -15.63 -50.02 -17.47
C ALA A 132 -16.98 -49.59 -18.08
N SER A 133 -17.55 -48.46 -17.65
CA SER A 133 -18.88 -48.02 -18.11
C SER A 133 -18.89 -47.45 -19.53
N LYS A 134 -17.81 -46.79 -19.98
CA LYS A 134 -17.77 -46.11 -21.28
C LYS A 134 -17.20 -46.93 -22.46
N SER A 135 -16.91 -48.22 -22.27
CA SER A 135 -16.30 -49.08 -23.31
C SER A 135 -14.96 -48.52 -23.88
N THR A 136 -14.27 -47.69 -23.10
CA THR A 136 -13.05 -46.98 -23.50
C THR A 136 -11.84 -47.91 -23.43
N ASN A 137 -11.60 -48.65 -24.51
CA ASN A 137 -10.50 -49.63 -24.71
C ASN A 137 -9.06 -49.06 -24.65
N GLY A 138 -8.83 -47.92 -24.00
CA GLY A 138 -7.54 -47.22 -23.93
C GLY A 138 -7.13 -46.69 -22.55
N LEU A 139 -8.01 -46.70 -21.55
CA LEU A 139 -7.63 -46.36 -20.18
C LEU A 139 -6.83 -47.54 -19.58
N GLY A 140 -5.64 -47.24 -19.05
CA GLY A 140 -4.71 -48.26 -18.55
C GLY A 140 -5.27 -49.10 -17.39
N SER A 141 -4.73 -50.31 -17.19
CA SER A 141 -5.19 -51.23 -16.15
C SER A 141 -4.90 -50.73 -14.73
N GLU A 142 -3.77 -50.04 -14.54
CA GLU A 142 -3.35 -49.49 -13.25
C GLU A 142 -3.04 -47.99 -13.33
N TRP A 143 -3.30 -47.31 -12.22
CA TRP A 143 -3.28 -45.85 -12.05
C TRP A 143 -2.71 -45.50 -10.69
N ARG A 144 -2.06 -44.34 -10.59
CA ARG A 144 -1.60 -43.71 -9.33
C ARG A 144 -1.99 -42.24 -9.30
N VAL A 145 -2.22 -41.68 -8.12
CA VAL A 145 -2.32 -40.23 -7.95
C VAL A 145 -0.89 -39.68 -7.93
N ILE A 146 -0.61 -38.64 -8.74
CA ILE A 146 0.74 -38.05 -8.83
C ILE A 146 0.83 -36.64 -8.24
N LYS A 147 -0.29 -35.89 -8.20
CA LYS A 147 -0.39 -34.56 -7.58
C LYS A 147 -1.81 -34.28 -7.12
N LYS A 148 -1.97 -33.44 -6.08
CA LYS A 148 -3.26 -33.05 -5.47
C LYS A 148 -3.43 -31.52 -5.40
N PRO A 149 -3.32 -30.77 -6.52
CA PRO A 149 -3.32 -29.30 -6.47
C PRO A 149 -4.67 -28.73 -6.00
N ARG A 150 -4.63 -27.76 -5.08
CA ARG A 150 -5.78 -27.07 -4.49
C ARG A 150 -5.94 -25.69 -5.13
N GLY A 151 -7.16 -25.35 -5.58
CA GLY A 151 -7.55 -24.00 -6.00
C GLY A 151 -8.40 -23.30 -4.93
N ALA A 152 -8.93 -22.10 -5.22
CA ALA A 152 -9.77 -21.37 -4.26
C ALA A 152 -11.13 -22.04 -3.98
N PHE A 153 -11.73 -22.65 -5.01
CA PHE A 153 -13.08 -23.22 -4.96
C PHE A 153 -13.14 -24.70 -5.37
N ASN A 154 -12.00 -25.35 -5.60
CA ASN A 154 -11.92 -26.72 -6.11
C ASN A 154 -10.66 -27.43 -5.61
N GLN A 155 -10.77 -28.71 -5.26
CA GLN A 155 -9.64 -29.61 -5.04
C GLN A 155 -9.48 -30.45 -6.33
N SER A 156 -8.26 -30.54 -6.85
CA SER A 156 -7.94 -31.35 -8.04
C SER A 156 -7.05 -32.53 -7.68
N TYR A 157 -7.24 -33.64 -8.37
CA TYR A 157 -6.44 -34.87 -8.24
C TYR A 157 -5.96 -35.30 -9.62
N ILE A 158 -4.65 -35.25 -9.85
CA ILE A 158 -4.04 -35.65 -11.11
C ILE A 158 -3.61 -37.11 -10.99
N LEU A 159 -4.20 -37.97 -11.82
CA LEU A 159 -3.86 -39.39 -11.92
C LEU A 159 -3.03 -39.67 -13.17
N GLU A 160 -2.15 -40.65 -13.07
CA GLU A 160 -1.28 -41.13 -14.15
C GLU A 160 -1.36 -42.66 -14.27
N SER A 161 -1.49 -43.17 -15.48
CA SER A 161 -1.44 -44.60 -15.80
C SER A 161 0.00 -45.08 -16.07
N ASP A 162 0.21 -46.39 -16.09
CA ASP A 162 1.47 -46.97 -16.56
C ASP A 162 1.74 -46.73 -18.06
N SER A 163 0.71 -46.39 -18.84
CA SER A 163 0.83 -45.90 -20.22
C SER A 163 1.14 -44.39 -20.33
N GLN A 164 1.46 -43.72 -19.22
CA GLN A 164 1.69 -42.27 -19.11
C GLN A 164 0.50 -41.38 -19.55
N GLN A 165 -0.70 -41.96 -19.66
CA GLN A 165 -1.92 -41.18 -19.82
C GLN A 165 -2.22 -40.47 -18.50
N ARG A 166 -2.61 -39.19 -18.55
CA ARG A 166 -2.94 -38.39 -17.38
C ARG A 166 -4.37 -37.87 -17.42
N LEU A 167 -5.03 -37.88 -16.27
CA LEU A 167 -6.38 -37.37 -16.05
C LEU A 167 -6.39 -36.42 -14.85
N ASN A 168 -7.38 -35.53 -14.77
CA ASN A 168 -7.66 -34.71 -13.59
C ASN A 168 -9.10 -34.96 -13.11
N VAL A 169 -9.27 -35.27 -11.81
CA VAL A 169 -10.55 -35.23 -11.11
C VAL A 169 -10.67 -33.89 -10.40
N ARG A 170 -11.56 -33.02 -10.85
CA ARG A 170 -11.90 -31.74 -10.21
C ARG A 170 -13.11 -31.94 -9.29
N VAL A 171 -12.94 -31.74 -7.99
CA VAL A 171 -13.98 -31.82 -6.95
C VAL A 171 -14.26 -30.40 -6.42
N PRO A 172 -15.51 -29.89 -6.47
CA PRO A 172 -15.85 -28.56 -5.94
C PRO A 172 -15.66 -28.47 -4.43
N ALA A 173 -15.23 -27.31 -3.92
CA ALA A 173 -15.02 -27.06 -2.49
C ALA A 173 -16.30 -27.19 -1.63
N CYS A 174 -17.47 -27.28 -2.24
CA CYS A 174 -18.76 -27.54 -1.60
C CYS A 174 -19.25 -28.99 -1.73
N GLY A 175 -18.48 -29.88 -2.36
CA GLY A 175 -18.85 -31.24 -2.76
C GLY A 175 -18.96 -32.25 -1.62
N PHE A 176 -19.65 -31.91 -0.53
CA PHE A 176 -19.93 -32.80 0.59
C PHE A 176 -21.34 -32.56 1.17
N PRO A 177 -21.96 -33.55 1.84
CA PRO A 177 -23.41 -33.56 2.11
C PRO A 177 -23.98 -32.40 2.92
N SER A 178 -23.18 -31.67 3.70
CA SER A 178 -23.63 -30.51 4.49
C SER A 178 -23.49 -29.16 3.79
N ARG A 179 -22.89 -29.11 2.59
CA ARG A 179 -22.62 -27.86 1.84
C ARG A 179 -23.09 -27.90 0.37
N TRP A 180 -23.31 -29.09 -0.17
CA TRP A 180 -23.84 -29.33 -1.52
C TRP A 180 -25.36 -29.14 -1.60
N ASN A 181 -25.88 -28.66 -2.73
CA ASN A 181 -27.31 -28.51 -2.98
C ASN A 181 -27.62 -28.53 -4.49
N GLU A 182 -28.91 -28.48 -4.85
CA GLU A 182 -29.40 -28.54 -6.22
C GLU A 182 -28.83 -27.45 -7.15
N ILE A 183 -28.49 -26.26 -6.63
CA ILE A 183 -27.90 -25.18 -7.42
C ILE A 183 -26.43 -25.51 -7.76
N ASP A 184 -25.65 -26.05 -6.81
CA ASP A 184 -24.29 -26.51 -7.11
C ASP A 184 -24.29 -27.67 -8.10
N ALA A 185 -25.22 -28.62 -7.95
CA ALA A 185 -25.40 -29.74 -8.88
C ALA A 185 -25.70 -29.24 -10.30
N LYS A 186 -26.60 -28.26 -10.44
CA LYS A 186 -26.90 -27.61 -11.73
C LYS A 186 -25.66 -26.91 -12.30
N LEU A 187 -24.98 -26.08 -11.50
CA LEU A 187 -23.79 -25.32 -11.93
C LEU A 187 -22.64 -26.24 -12.34
N LEU A 188 -22.44 -27.39 -11.68
CA LEU A 188 -21.41 -28.35 -12.05
C LEU A 188 -21.70 -29.03 -13.39
N ARG A 189 -22.95 -29.45 -13.63
CA ARG A 189 -23.37 -30.01 -14.93
C ARG A 189 -23.30 -28.97 -16.04
N ASP A 190 -23.82 -27.76 -15.81
CA ASP A 190 -23.77 -26.65 -16.77
C ASP A 190 -22.31 -26.29 -17.12
N THR A 191 -21.38 -26.37 -16.16
CA THR A 191 -19.93 -26.20 -16.39
C THR A 191 -19.33 -27.34 -17.21
N ALA A 192 -19.61 -28.60 -16.85
CA ALA A 192 -19.05 -29.77 -17.53
C ALA A 192 -19.49 -29.84 -19.01
N LEU A 193 -20.80 -29.74 -19.25
CA LEU A 193 -21.37 -29.71 -20.60
C LEU A 193 -20.96 -28.44 -21.35
N GLY A 194 -20.84 -27.30 -20.66
CA GLY A 194 -20.34 -26.05 -21.20
C GLY A 194 -18.92 -26.17 -21.76
N MET A 195 -18.00 -26.77 -21.00
CA MET A 195 -16.63 -27.05 -21.45
C MET A 195 -16.61 -27.91 -22.73
N GLU A 196 -17.39 -29.00 -22.77
CA GLU A 196 -17.44 -29.87 -23.94
C GLU A 196 -18.09 -29.16 -25.14
N TRP A 197 -19.19 -28.44 -24.94
CA TRP A 197 -19.87 -27.71 -26.00
C TRP A 197 -18.97 -26.63 -26.61
N ILE A 198 -18.28 -25.83 -25.79
CA ILE A 198 -17.32 -24.83 -26.28
C ILE A 198 -16.18 -25.53 -27.04
N ARG A 199 -15.64 -26.64 -26.51
CA ARG A 199 -14.58 -27.45 -27.18
C ARG A 199 -15.05 -28.05 -28.51
N ARG A 200 -16.33 -28.41 -28.66
CA ARG A 200 -16.93 -28.88 -29.92
C ARG A 200 -17.20 -27.74 -30.93
N LYS A 201 -17.31 -26.48 -30.48
CA LYS A 201 -17.64 -25.31 -31.33
C LYS A 201 -16.45 -24.39 -31.64
N THR A 202 -15.31 -24.56 -30.96
CA THR A 202 -14.15 -23.66 -31.04
C THR A 202 -12.84 -24.43 -31.19
N ASN A 203 -11.77 -23.74 -31.59
CA ASN A 203 -10.41 -24.30 -31.67
C ASN A 203 -9.62 -24.07 -30.36
N LEU A 204 -10.30 -23.96 -29.21
CA LEU A 204 -9.68 -23.64 -27.93
C LEU A 204 -9.07 -24.89 -27.29
N PRO A 205 -7.88 -24.80 -26.66
CA PRO A 205 -7.25 -25.92 -25.96
C PRO A 205 -7.89 -26.17 -24.57
N ILE A 206 -9.18 -26.50 -24.56
CA ILE A 206 -9.94 -26.85 -23.35
C ILE A 206 -9.70 -28.34 -23.03
N PRO A 207 -9.61 -28.75 -21.75
CA PRO A 207 -9.61 -30.17 -21.36
C PRO A 207 -10.77 -30.96 -21.98
N GLU A 208 -10.54 -32.24 -22.23
CA GLU A 208 -11.58 -33.14 -22.75
C GLU A 208 -12.39 -33.72 -21.59
N LEU A 209 -13.71 -33.58 -21.64
CA LEU A 209 -14.61 -34.15 -20.65
C LEU A 209 -14.64 -35.68 -20.79
N VAL A 210 -14.17 -36.39 -19.76
CA VAL A 210 -14.18 -37.86 -19.74
C VAL A 210 -15.43 -38.37 -19.02
N SER A 211 -15.78 -37.78 -17.88
CA SER A 211 -17.05 -38.02 -17.17
C SER A 211 -17.33 -36.90 -16.15
N PHE A 212 -18.56 -36.81 -15.66
CA PHE A 212 -18.88 -36.01 -14.47
C PHE A 212 -19.98 -36.70 -13.67
N ASP A 213 -20.12 -36.30 -12.41
CA ASP A 213 -21.25 -36.67 -11.54
C ASP A 213 -21.59 -35.46 -10.64
N THR A 214 -22.87 -35.23 -10.42
CA THR A 214 -23.41 -34.17 -9.56
C THR A 214 -23.99 -34.70 -8.25
N SER A 215 -24.01 -36.02 -8.08
CA SER A 215 -24.44 -36.74 -6.88
C SER A 215 -23.26 -37.08 -5.95
N MET A 216 -23.58 -37.75 -4.84
CA MET A 216 -22.60 -38.39 -3.95
C MET A 216 -22.55 -39.92 -4.19
N GLU A 217 -23.33 -40.46 -5.13
CA GLU A 217 -23.59 -41.91 -5.26
C GLU A 217 -22.52 -42.61 -6.14
N ASN A 218 -21.25 -42.34 -5.84
CA ASN A 218 -20.10 -42.82 -6.61
C ASN A 218 -18.91 -43.20 -5.69
N ALA A 219 -17.85 -43.76 -6.29
CA ALA A 219 -16.71 -44.32 -5.56
C ALA A 219 -15.95 -43.33 -4.65
N ILE A 220 -16.05 -42.01 -4.84
CA ILE A 220 -15.39 -40.99 -4.00
C ILE A 220 -16.32 -40.31 -2.99
N ASP A 221 -17.60 -40.69 -2.92
CA ASP A 221 -18.66 -40.05 -2.11
C ASP A 221 -18.78 -38.53 -2.33
N ALA A 222 -18.44 -38.04 -3.52
CA ALA A 222 -18.35 -36.61 -3.85
C ALA A 222 -18.65 -36.34 -5.34
N PRO A 223 -19.23 -35.18 -5.68
CA PRO A 223 -19.48 -34.76 -7.07
C PRO A 223 -18.17 -34.31 -7.74
N TYR A 224 -18.02 -34.57 -9.03
CA TYR A 224 -16.75 -34.35 -9.73
C TYR A 224 -16.90 -34.06 -11.23
N ILE A 225 -15.87 -33.45 -11.81
CA ILE A 225 -15.62 -33.46 -13.25
C ILE A 225 -14.28 -34.17 -13.50
N LEU A 226 -14.31 -35.29 -14.22
CA LEU A 226 -13.15 -36.06 -14.67
C LEU A 226 -12.82 -35.64 -16.11
N MET A 227 -11.61 -35.15 -16.34
CA MET A 227 -11.17 -34.59 -17.62
C MET A 227 -9.76 -35.04 -17.99
N SER A 228 -9.39 -34.93 -19.27
CA SER A 228 -8.01 -35.17 -19.70
C SER A 228 -7.05 -34.12 -19.12
N PHE A 229 -5.86 -34.55 -18.71
CA PHE A 229 -4.86 -33.63 -18.17
C PHE A 229 -4.06 -32.95 -19.29
N ILE A 230 -3.97 -31.62 -19.24
CA ILE A 230 -3.14 -30.85 -20.16
C ILE A 230 -1.75 -30.67 -19.56
N ASN A 231 -0.71 -31.13 -20.27
CA ASN A 231 0.68 -30.93 -19.88
C ASN A 231 1.13 -29.50 -20.21
N GLY A 232 1.06 -28.60 -19.23
CA GLY A 232 1.59 -27.23 -19.27
C GLY A 232 1.73 -26.66 -17.86
N ARG A 233 2.40 -25.52 -17.71
CA ARG A 233 2.47 -24.77 -16.44
C ARG A 233 1.49 -23.59 -16.44
N PRO A 234 0.85 -23.27 -15.31
CA PRO A 234 0.11 -22.01 -15.15
C PRO A 234 0.97 -20.79 -15.51
N LEU A 235 0.40 -19.87 -16.28
CA LEU A 235 1.12 -18.72 -16.82
C LEU A 235 1.58 -17.74 -15.73
N ASN A 236 0.91 -17.66 -14.57
CA ASN A 236 1.42 -16.95 -13.39
C ASN A 236 2.77 -17.49 -12.89
N GLU A 237 3.00 -18.80 -12.90
CA GLU A 237 4.28 -19.42 -12.51
C GLU A 237 5.42 -19.13 -13.51
N THR A 238 5.10 -18.56 -14.68
CA THR A 238 6.06 -18.25 -15.76
C THR A 238 6.08 -16.78 -16.16
N TRP A 239 5.25 -15.92 -15.53
CA TRP A 239 5.17 -14.51 -15.92
C TRP A 239 6.28 -13.64 -15.32
N PRO A 240 6.73 -13.94 -14.09
CA PRO A 240 8.02 -13.53 -13.58
C PRO A 240 8.79 -14.70 -12.95
N ALA A 241 9.96 -15.06 -13.47
CA ALA A 241 10.98 -15.73 -12.65
C ALA A 241 11.93 -14.67 -12.07
N ASN A 242 12.33 -14.83 -10.82
CA ASN A 242 13.23 -13.88 -10.15
C ASN A 242 14.59 -13.84 -10.86
N GLY A 243 14.86 -12.73 -11.55
CA GLY A 243 16.09 -12.52 -12.33
C GLY A 243 15.95 -12.57 -13.86
N ASP A 244 14.74 -12.79 -14.39
CA ASP A 244 14.48 -12.69 -15.84
C ASP A 244 14.76 -11.27 -16.39
N ASP A 245 15.26 -11.18 -17.63
CA ASP A 245 15.48 -9.89 -18.29
C ASP A 245 14.14 -9.18 -18.64
N PRO A 246 13.97 -7.88 -18.36
CA PRO A 246 12.73 -7.15 -18.65
C PRO A 246 12.31 -7.17 -20.13
N THR A 247 13.25 -7.31 -21.07
CA THR A 247 12.99 -7.44 -22.51
C THR A 247 12.40 -8.81 -22.82
N GLU A 248 12.95 -9.88 -22.25
CA GLU A 248 12.41 -11.23 -22.43
C GLU A 248 11.01 -11.34 -21.82
N VAL A 249 10.80 -10.80 -20.62
CA VAL A 249 9.46 -10.72 -19.99
C VAL A 249 8.48 -9.92 -20.86
N HIS A 250 8.94 -8.86 -21.53
CA HIS A 250 8.11 -8.10 -22.49
C HIS A 250 7.75 -8.93 -23.73
N GLU A 251 8.71 -9.61 -24.36
CA GLU A 251 8.45 -10.48 -25.52
C GLU A 251 7.55 -11.67 -25.15
N ARG A 252 7.77 -12.30 -24.00
CA ARG A 252 6.94 -13.35 -23.41
C ARG A 252 5.49 -12.89 -23.24
N ARG A 253 5.28 -11.68 -22.68
CA ARG A 253 3.97 -11.00 -22.59
C ARG A 253 3.31 -10.82 -23.96
N LEU A 254 4.02 -10.26 -24.94
CA LEU A 254 3.47 -10.03 -26.29
C LEU A 254 3.13 -11.35 -27.01
N LYS A 255 3.98 -12.38 -26.88
CA LYS A 255 3.79 -13.70 -27.49
C LYS A 255 2.54 -14.40 -26.99
N VAL A 256 2.24 -14.30 -25.69
CA VAL A 256 1.01 -14.86 -25.12
C VAL A 256 -0.22 -14.05 -25.52
N LEU A 257 -0.16 -12.71 -25.43
CA LEU A 257 -1.26 -11.83 -25.82
C LEU A 257 -1.69 -12.02 -27.29
N LYS A 258 -0.72 -12.24 -28.19
CA LYS A 258 -0.98 -12.52 -29.61
C LYS A 258 -1.65 -13.87 -29.87
N GLN A 259 -1.34 -14.89 -29.07
CA GLN A 259 -2.01 -16.19 -29.17
C GLN A 259 -3.43 -16.09 -28.63
N LEU A 260 -3.61 -15.46 -27.46
CA LEU A 260 -4.92 -15.28 -26.84
C LEU A 260 -5.87 -14.49 -27.75
N SER A 261 -5.39 -13.43 -28.42
CA SER A 261 -6.20 -12.65 -29.36
C SER A 261 -6.61 -13.42 -30.63
N GLN A 262 -5.91 -14.50 -30.98
CA GLN A 262 -6.32 -15.42 -32.06
C GLN A 262 -7.36 -16.42 -31.57
N PHE A 263 -7.20 -16.93 -30.35
CA PHE A 263 -8.14 -17.88 -29.74
C PHE A 263 -9.53 -17.27 -29.51
N VAL A 264 -9.62 -16.04 -28.97
CA VAL A 264 -10.93 -15.44 -28.64
C VAL A 264 -11.82 -15.15 -29.85
N VAL A 265 -11.25 -15.02 -31.05
CA VAL A 265 -12.02 -14.83 -32.30
C VAL A 265 -12.98 -15.99 -32.56
N SER A 266 -12.69 -17.20 -32.08
CA SER A 266 -13.60 -18.34 -32.22
C SER A 266 -14.96 -18.16 -31.53
N PHE A 267 -15.00 -17.45 -30.39
CA PHE A 267 -16.25 -17.10 -29.68
C PHE A 267 -17.13 -16.11 -30.46
N SER A 268 -16.62 -15.40 -31.48
CA SER A 268 -17.40 -14.41 -32.26
C SER A 268 -18.64 -14.99 -32.97
N SER A 269 -18.69 -16.32 -33.10
CA SER A 269 -19.81 -17.11 -33.64
C SER A 269 -20.86 -17.50 -32.60
N LEU A 270 -20.52 -17.49 -31.31
CA LEU A 270 -21.36 -17.96 -30.21
C LEU A 270 -22.20 -16.81 -29.67
N ARG A 271 -23.29 -16.52 -30.38
CA ARG A 271 -24.17 -15.35 -30.19
C ARG A 271 -25.53 -15.76 -29.65
N PHE A 272 -26.13 -14.91 -28.82
CA PHE A 272 -27.37 -15.20 -28.10
C PHE A 272 -28.29 -13.97 -28.04
N ASP A 273 -29.60 -14.21 -28.03
CA ASP A 273 -30.63 -13.16 -28.01
C ASP A 273 -30.92 -12.60 -26.60
N LYS A 274 -30.15 -13.00 -25.59
CA LYS A 274 -30.38 -12.66 -24.17
C LYS A 274 -29.07 -12.59 -23.37
N PHE A 275 -29.08 -11.78 -22.31
CA PHE A 275 -28.15 -11.86 -21.19
C PHE A 275 -28.47 -13.08 -20.31
N GLY A 276 -27.44 -13.73 -19.77
CA GLY A 276 -27.62 -14.76 -18.73
C GLY A 276 -26.56 -15.87 -18.74
N ALA A 277 -26.75 -16.88 -17.88
CA ALA A 277 -25.86 -18.04 -17.80
C ALA A 277 -26.15 -19.04 -18.91
N LEU A 278 -25.10 -19.70 -19.41
CA LEU A 278 -25.19 -20.86 -20.28
C LEU A 278 -25.69 -22.07 -19.48
N SER A 279 -26.78 -22.71 -19.89
CA SER A 279 -27.33 -23.88 -19.19
C SER A 279 -27.95 -24.91 -20.12
N PHE A 280 -27.94 -26.17 -19.71
CA PHE A 280 -28.39 -27.32 -20.48
C PHE A 280 -29.71 -27.87 -19.89
N PRO A 281 -30.80 -27.97 -20.67
CA PRO A 281 -32.04 -28.61 -20.21
C PRO A 281 -31.80 -30.04 -19.71
N ILE A 282 -32.62 -30.55 -18.79
CA ILE A 282 -32.45 -31.91 -18.22
C ILE A 282 -32.50 -32.99 -19.32
N ASP A 283 -33.30 -32.78 -20.36
CA ASP A 283 -33.47 -33.70 -21.50
C ASP A 283 -32.57 -33.37 -22.71
N ASP A 284 -31.66 -32.39 -22.62
CA ASP A 284 -30.76 -31.99 -23.73
C ASP A 284 -29.37 -31.57 -23.22
N ASP A 285 -28.41 -32.50 -23.29
CA ASP A 285 -27.00 -32.28 -22.96
C ASP A 285 -26.20 -31.57 -24.10
N GLU A 286 -26.76 -31.39 -25.30
CA GLU A 286 -26.01 -30.89 -26.47
C GLU A 286 -26.32 -29.43 -26.86
N ASN A 287 -27.51 -28.93 -26.54
CA ASN A 287 -27.99 -27.62 -26.98
C ASN A 287 -28.28 -26.69 -25.79
N PRO A 288 -27.32 -25.84 -25.38
CA PRO A 288 -27.52 -24.94 -24.26
C PRO A 288 -28.49 -23.81 -24.60
N ILE A 289 -29.24 -23.41 -23.59
CA ILE A 289 -30.10 -22.23 -23.53
C ILE A 289 -29.48 -21.15 -22.64
N ILE A 290 -29.99 -19.93 -22.73
CA ILE A 290 -29.66 -18.83 -21.81
C ILE A 290 -30.79 -18.66 -20.78
N GLU A 291 -30.41 -18.82 -19.51
CA GLU A 291 -31.24 -18.67 -18.30
C GLU A 291 -30.75 -17.54 -17.40
N GLY A 292 -31.50 -17.20 -16.34
CA GLY A 292 -31.11 -16.18 -15.38
C GLY A 292 -29.82 -16.56 -14.65
N ALA A 293 -28.83 -15.67 -14.66
CA ALA A 293 -27.54 -15.95 -14.05
C ALA A 293 -27.66 -16.02 -12.52
N LEU A 294 -27.19 -17.13 -11.93
CA LEU A 294 -27.13 -17.31 -10.48
C LEU A 294 -25.75 -16.86 -9.98
N ARG A 295 -25.72 -15.89 -9.07
CA ARG A 295 -24.50 -15.36 -8.46
C ARG A 295 -24.48 -15.62 -6.96
N LEU A 296 -23.31 -15.96 -6.43
CA LEU A 296 -23.06 -16.15 -4.99
C LEU A 296 -23.06 -14.81 -4.26
N GLU A 297 -23.55 -14.80 -3.02
CA GLU A 297 -23.45 -13.63 -2.12
C GLU A 297 -22.03 -13.55 -1.52
N ASP A 298 -21.19 -12.63 -2.02
CA ASP A 298 -19.76 -12.50 -1.67
C ASP A 298 -19.50 -12.49 -0.16
N THR A 299 -20.36 -11.81 0.62
CA THR A 299 -20.23 -11.69 2.09
C THR A 299 -20.33 -13.01 2.83
N ASN A 300 -20.87 -14.06 2.19
CA ASN A 300 -21.13 -15.38 2.78
C ASN A 300 -20.49 -16.55 1.99
N ILE A 301 -19.63 -16.29 1.00
CA ILE A 301 -19.09 -17.34 0.11
C ILE A 301 -18.30 -18.44 0.84
N PHE A 302 -17.56 -18.08 1.88
CA PHE A 302 -16.80 -19.02 2.73
C PHE A 302 -17.64 -19.72 3.82
N THR A 303 -18.95 -19.47 3.87
CA THR A 303 -19.85 -20.15 4.81
C THR A 303 -20.30 -21.51 4.28
N VAL A 304 -20.89 -22.32 5.17
CA VAL A 304 -21.60 -23.55 4.80
C VAL A 304 -22.91 -23.20 4.09
N ASN A 305 -23.71 -22.30 4.69
CA ASN A 305 -25.01 -21.85 4.18
C ASN A 305 -24.85 -20.71 3.15
N ARG A 306 -24.19 -20.99 2.03
CA ARG A 306 -24.06 -20.05 0.91
C ARG A 306 -25.45 -19.67 0.37
N LYS A 307 -25.60 -18.41 -0.03
CA LYS A 307 -26.78 -17.91 -0.74
C LYS A 307 -26.44 -17.60 -2.18
N PHE A 308 -27.43 -17.81 -3.04
CA PHE A 308 -27.42 -17.38 -4.44
C PHE A 308 -28.52 -16.35 -4.66
N PHE A 309 -28.25 -15.36 -5.51
CA PHE A 309 -29.25 -14.45 -6.05
C PHE A 309 -29.33 -14.61 -7.57
N GLY A 310 -30.55 -14.53 -8.11
CA GLY A 310 -30.79 -14.60 -9.54
C GLY A 310 -30.80 -13.22 -10.18
N LEU A 311 -29.99 -13.03 -11.21
CA LEU A 311 -30.10 -11.90 -12.13
C LEU A 311 -31.17 -12.20 -13.20
N PRO A 312 -31.94 -11.19 -13.65
CA PRO A 312 -32.95 -11.38 -14.68
C PRO A 312 -32.32 -11.66 -16.05
N VAL A 313 -33.16 -12.14 -16.98
CA VAL A 313 -32.79 -12.41 -18.38
C VAL A 313 -33.19 -11.20 -19.24
N ASP A 314 -32.31 -10.23 -19.34
CA ASP A 314 -32.48 -9.06 -20.22
C ASP A 314 -32.30 -9.45 -21.71
N ARG A 315 -33.04 -8.83 -22.62
CA ARG A 315 -33.05 -9.15 -24.07
C ARG A 315 -32.38 -8.08 -24.94
N SER A 316 -31.92 -7.00 -24.33
CA SER A 316 -31.06 -6.00 -24.97
C SER A 316 -30.13 -5.34 -23.96
N LEU A 317 -29.08 -4.68 -24.45
CA LEU A 317 -28.20 -3.84 -23.64
C LEU A 317 -28.97 -2.67 -23.00
N ALA A 318 -30.02 -2.18 -23.65
CA ALA A 318 -30.90 -1.14 -23.11
C ALA A 318 -31.74 -1.66 -21.92
N GLU A 319 -32.28 -2.87 -22.01
CA GLU A 319 -32.95 -3.54 -20.88
C GLU A 319 -31.96 -3.79 -19.73
N LEU A 320 -30.78 -4.35 -20.01
CA LEU A 320 -29.74 -4.62 -19.01
C LEU A 320 -29.30 -3.34 -18.26
N ILE A 321 -29.19 -2.21 -18.96
CA ILE A 321 -28.87 -0.92 -18.34
C ILE A 321 -30.06 -0.38 -17.53
N ALA A 322 -31.30 -0.51 -18.01
CA ALA A 322 -32.48 -0.12 -17.24
C ALA A 322 -32.62 -0.94 -15.93
N THR A 323 -32.39 -2.24 -16.00
CA THR A 323 -32.32 -3.16 -14.85
C THR A 323 -31.26 -2.70 -13.85
N ARG A 324 -30.01 -2.47 -14.29
CA ARG A 324 -28.91 -2.02 -13.42
C ARG A 324 -29.12 -0.61 -12.85
N LYS A 325 -29.78 0.28 -13.61
CA LYS A 325 -30.16 1.64 -13.18
C LYS A 325 -31.17 1.61 -12.04
N GLY A 326 -32.19 0.74 -12.09
CA GLY A 326 -33.13 0.53 -10.98
C GLY A 326 -32.46 0.04 -9.70
N CYS A 327 -31.45 -0.84 -9.80
CA CYS A 327 -30.64 -1.26 -8.66
C CYS A 327 -29.76 -0.13 -8.10
N ALA A 328 -29.09 0.65 -8.96
CA ALA A 328 -28.29 1.78 -8.53
C ALA A 328 -29.12 2.89 -7.87
N GLU A 329 -30.36 3.10 -8.31
CA GLU A 329 -31.29 4.06 -7.72
C GLU A 329 -31.64 3.70 -6.27
N SER A 330 -31.87 2.42 -5.95
CA SER A 330 -32.12 1.99 -4.56
C SER A 330 -30.88 2.10 -3.68
N VAL A 331 -29.69 1.72 -4.19
CA VAL A 331 -28.39 1.90 -3.51
C VAL A 331 -28.12 3.37 -3.21
N CYS A 332 -28.39 4.26 -4.17
CA CYS A 332 -28.22 5.70 -3.98
C CYS A 332 -29.27 6.29 -3.02
N GLU A 333 -30.51 5.78 -3.02
CA GLU A 333 -31.54 6.21 -2.07
C GLU A 333 -31.23 5.74 -0.64
N GLU A 334 -30.75 4.51 -0.45
CA GLU A 334 -30.29 4.02 0.86
C GLU A 334 -29.09 4.83 1.36
N ARG A 335 -28.10 5.11 0.51
CA ARG A 335 -26.94 5.95 0.88
C ARG A 335 -27.36 7.39 1.24
N LYS A 336 -28.34 7.98 0.52
CA LYS A 336 -28.95 9.27 0.90
C LYS A 336 -29.63 9.18 2.26
N LYS A 337 -30.55 8.23 2.46
CA LYS A 337 -31.28 8.00 3.72
C LYS A 337 -30.32 7.78 4.90
N TYR A 338 -29.24 7.03 4.71
CA TYR A 338 -28.19 6.85 5.72
C TYR A 338 -27.56 8.18 6.15
N HIS A 339 -27.15 9.02 5.19
CA HIS A 339 -26.56 10.33 5.49
C HIS A 339 -27.58 11.34 6.05
N GLU A 340 -28.83 11.32 5.58
CA GLU A 340 -29.91 12.18 6.08
C GLU A 340 -30.31 11.81 7.52
N ASN A 341 -30.53 10.52 7.82
CA ASN A 341 -30.77 10.04 9.18
C ASN A 341 -29.61 10.36 10.11
N ARG A 342 -28.36 10.23 9.64
CA ARG A 342 -27.15 10.60 10.38
C ARG A 342 -27.03 12.12 10.60
N ALA A 343 -27.47 12.94 9.65
CA ALA A 343 -27.53 14.39 9.81
C ALA A 343 -28.62 14.81 10.81
N VAL A 344 -29.81 14.23 10.75
CA VAL A 344 -30.92 14.48 11.70
C VAL A 344 -30.55 14.06 13.12
N ALA A 345 -29.96 12.87 13.28
CA ALA A 345 -29.47 12.38 14.58
C ALA A 345 -28.34 13.25 15.16
N LYS A 346 -27.60 14.00 14.33
CA LYS A 346 -26.55 14.94 14.74
C LYS A 346 -27.11 16.35 15.03
N SER A 347 -28.08 16.84 14.25
CA SER A 347 -28.73 18.15 14.49
C SER A 347 -29.60 18.19 15.74
N LEU A 348 -29.98 17.03 16.28
CA LEU A 348 -30.67 16.92 17.58
C LEU A 348 -29.72 16.99 18.79
N ARG A 349 -28.41 17.23 18.60
CA ARG A 349 -27.43 17.19 19.70
C ARG A 349 -26.58 18.44 19.90
N ASP A 350 -26.27 19.22 18.87
CA ASP A 350 -25.49 20.47 18.98
C ASP A 350 -25.86 21.49 17.89
N SER A 351 -25.63 22.77 18.17
CA SER A 351 -25.98 23.90 17.28
C SER A 351 -24.98 24.16 16.13
N ASP A 352 -23.75 23.65 16.22
CA ASP A 352 -22.71 23.87 15.21
C ASP A 352 -22.61 22.72 14.21
N VAL A 353 -23.19 22.94 13.01
CA VAL A 353 -23.12 21.98 11.90
C VAL A 353 -21.97 22.33 10.97
N SER A 354 -20.92 21.49 10.96
CA SER A 354 -19.89 21.53 9.92
C SER A 354 -20.51 21.27 8.53
N LEU A 355 -20.20 22.16 7.59
CA LEU A 355 -20.85 22.30 6.27
C LEU A 355 -20.95 20.99 5.48
N GLU A 356 -19.88 20.18 5.50
CA GLU A 356 -19.74 18.91 4.79
C GLU A 356 -20.92 17.94 5.00
N SER A 357 -21.56 17.98 6.18
CA SER A 357 -22.61 17.03 6.54
C SER A 357 -24.01 17.32 5.95
N LYS A 358 -24.26 18.54 5.44
CA LYS A 358 -25.58 18.96 4.91
C LYS A 358 -25.76 18.75 3.40
N ASP A 359 -24.67 18.48 2.68
CA ASP A 359 -24.67 18.48 1.21
C ASP A 359 -24.32 17.12 0.58
N MET A 360 -23.92 16.11 1.37
CA MET A 360 -23.70 14.73 0.91
C MET A 360 -24.85 14.14 0.05
N PRO A 361 -26.14 14.33 0.37
CA PRO A 361 -27.22 13.83 -0.50
C PRO A 361 -27.23 14.46 -1.90
N LYS A 362 -26.74 15.70 -2.05
CA LYS A 362 -26.55 16.36 -3.36
C LYS A 362 -25.28 15.87 -4.07
N VAL A 363 -24.20 15.60 -3.33
CA VAL A 363 -23.01 14.93 -3.90
C VAL A 363 -23.43 13.59 -4.53
N VAL A 364 -24.16 12.75 -3.77
CA VAL A 364 -24.70 11.46 -4.28
C VAL A 364 -25.59 11.67 -5.49
N ALA A 365 -26.50 12.65 -5.47
CA ALA A 365 -27.37 12.95 -6.60
C ALA A 365 -26.58 13.39 -7.85
N GLY A 366 -25.56 14.24 -7.71
CA GLY A 366 -24.74 14.70 -8.83
C GLY A 366 -23.89 13.62 -9.47
N TYR A 367 -23.25 12.76 -8.66
CA TYR A 367 -22.54 11.58 -9.18
C TYR A 367 -23.49 10.63 -9.92
N HIS A 368 -24.70 10.41 -9.39
CA HIS A 368 -25.72 9.60 -10.05
C HIS A 368 -26.19 10.21 -11.39
N SER A 369 -26.42 11.52 -11.47
CA SER A 369 -26.77 12.20 -12.73
C SER A 369 -25.64 12.16 -13.78
N LEU A 370 -24.38 12.29 -13.35
CA LEU A 370 -23.22 12.10 -14.23
C LEU A 370 -23.13 10.66 -14.74
N TRP A 371 -23.34 9.68 -13.87
CA TRP A 371 -23.33 8.25 -14.20
C TRP A 371 -24.46 7.86 -15.17
N GLN A 372 -25.68 8.35 -14.95
CA GLN A 372 -26.81 8.16 -15.86
C GLN A 372 -26.50 8.75 -17.25
N MET A 373 -25.91 9.96 -17.32
CA MET A 373 -25.46 10.55 -18.58
C MET A 373 -24.41 9.69 -19.29
N MET A 374 -23.47 9.10 -18.55
CA MET A 374 -22.46 8.19 -19.13
C MET A 374 -23.09 6.91 -19.69
N GLN A 375 -24.14 6.37 -19.07
CA GLN A 375 -24.92 5.25 -19.63
C GLN A 375 -25.68 5.63 -20.90
N ASP A 376 -26.40 6.75 -20.88
CA ASP A 376 -27.18 7.23 -22.03
C ASP A 376 -26.26 7.49 -23.25
N VAL A 377 -25.08 8.09 -23.01
CA VAL A 377 -24.05 8.32 -24.03
C VAL A 377 -23.41 7.01 -24.52
N PHE A 378 -23.06 6.09 -23.62
CA PHE A 378 -22.52 4.78 -23.99
C PHE A 378 -23.49 4.01 -24.89
N LEU A 379 -24.79 3.99 -24.55
CA LEU A 379 -25.84 3.41 -25.38
C LEU A 379 -25.89 4.04 -26.78
N ALA A 380 -25.73 5.36 -26.88
CA ALA A 380 -25.78 6.08 -28.16
C ALA A 380 -24.55 5.83 -29.07
N VAL A 381 -23.34 5.67 -28.50
CA VAL A 381 -22.10 5.56 -29.31
C VAL A 381 -21.59 4.13 -29.49
N ALA A 382 -21.94 3.20 -28.59
CA ALA A 382 -21.49 1.81 -28.63
C ALA A 382 -22.49 0.85 -29.32
N CYS A 383 -23.48 1.38 -30.03
CA CYS A 383 -24.44 0.65 -30.87
C CYS A 383 -23.79 -0.44 -31.74
N LEU A 384 -24.50 -1.55 -31.96
CA LEU A 384 -24.14 -2.54 -32.97
C LEU A 384 -24.47 -2.04 -34.39
N ARG A 385 -23.93 -2.68 -35.42
CA ARG A 385 -24.05 -2.22 -36.83
C ARG A 385 -25.29 -2.75 -37.56
N THR A 386 -25.99 -3.70 -36.98
CA THR A 386 -26.91 -4.64 -37.65
C THR A 386 -27.89 -5.24 -36.64
N ASN A 387 -29.04 -5.73 -37.11
CA ASN A 387 -30.02 -6.49 -36.31
C ASN A 387 -29.52 -7.94 -36.04
N GLU A 388 -28.32 -8.05 -35.47
CA GLU A 388 -27.74 -9.29 -34.98
C GLU A 388 -28.01 -9.44 -33.47
N PRO A 389 -27.89 -10.64 -32.89
CA PRO A 389 -28.05 -10.81 -31.45
C PRO A 389 -27.06 -9.93 -30.68
N GLU A 390 -27.54 -9.29 -29.60
CA GLU A 390 -26.77 -8.29 -28.86
C GLU A 390 -25.73 -8.89 -27.89
N PHE A 391 -25.89 -10.17 -27.56
CA PHE A 391 -25.05 -10.87 -26.61
C PHE A 391 -24.19 -11.94 -27.30
N ALA A 392 -23.00 -12.18 -26.76
CA ALA A 392 -22.12 -13.26 -27.16
C ALA A 392 -21.48 -13.90 -25.94
N LEU A 393 -21.01 -15.13 -26.09
CA LEU A 393 -20.32 -15.83 -25.01
C LEU A 393 -19.02 -15.11 -24.63
N MET A 394 -18.71 -15.12 -23.33
CA MET A 394 -17.37 -14.81 -22.85
C MET A 394 -16.95 -15.81 -21.78
N GLN A 395 -15.75 -16.37 -21.94
CA GLN A 395 -15.04 -17.00 -20.83
C GLN A 395 -14.70 -15.91 -19.80
N SER A 396 -15.23 -16.06 -18.60
CA SER A 396 -15.20 -15.10 -17.49
C SER A 396 -13.79 -14.82 -16.98
N ASP A 397 -12.93 -15.84 -16.93
CA ASP A 397 -11.63 -15.79 -16.29
C ASP A 397 -10.48 -16.20 -17.23
N PHE A 398 -9.94 -15.21 -17.95
CA PHE A 398 -8.65 -15.31 -18.66
C PHE A 398 -7.47 -14.83 -17.78
N ASN A 399 -7.47 -15.11 -16.47
CA ASN A 399 -6.38 -14.72 -15.60
C ASN A 399 -5.13 -15.61 -15.79
N PRO A 400 -3.93 -15.08 -15.45
CA PRO A 400 -2.66 -15.82 -15.40
C PRO A 400 -2.72 -17.29 -14.96
N GLN A 401 -3.49 -17.62 -13.92
CA GLN A 401 -3.57 -18.98 -13.36
C GLN A 401 -4.33 -19.98 -14.24
N ASN A 402 -5.24 -19.50 -15.08
CA ASN A 402 -6.17 -20.30 -15.89
C ASN A 402 -5.69 -20.51 -17.34
N MET A 403 -4.49 -20.00 -17.66
CA MET A 403 -3.81 -20.19 -18.94
C MET A 403 -2.61 -21.12 -18.73
N LEU A 404 -2.60 -22.30 -19.36
CA LEU A 404 -1.48 -23.24 -19.30
C LEU A 404 -0.56 -23.07 -20.52
N VAL A 405 0.74 -22.96 -20.29
CA VAL A 405 1.76 -22.79 -21.33
C VAL A 405 2.81 -23.91 -21.34
N ASP A 406 3.41 -24.15 -22.51
CA ASP A 406 4.61 -24.98 -22.66
C ASP A 406 5.90 -24.20 -22.36
N GLU A 407 7.04 -24.88 -22.42
CA GLU A 407 8.39 -24.32 -22.23
C GLU A 407 8.75 -23.21 -23.24
N ASN A 408 8.01 -23.10 -24.34
CA ASN A 408 8.16 -22.06 -25.35
C ASN A 408 7.16 -20.90 -25.14
N HIS A 409 6.40 -20.88 -24.04
CA HIS A 409 5.31 -19.93 -23.79
C HIS A 409 4.22 -19.95 -24.87
N LYS A 410 4.00 -21.11 -25.48
CA LYS A 410 2.82 -21.38 -26.31
C LYS A 410 1.65 -21.76 -25.40
N ILE A 411 0.46 -21.21 -25.63
CA ILE A 411 -0.74 -21.62 -24.89
C ILE A 411 -1.10 -23.06 -25.32
N VAL A 412 -1.06 -23.98 -24.37
CA VAL A 412 -1.39 -25.41 -24.56
C VAL A 412 -2.65 -25.82 -23.80
N GLY A 413 -3.13 -24.98 -22.88
CA GLY A 413 -4.39 -25.20 -22.16
C GLY A 413 -5.10 -23.90 -21.78
N LEU A 414 -6.42 -23.93 -21.79
CA LEU A 414 -7.30 -22.98 -21.12
C LEU A 414 -8.18 -23.77 -20.18
N ILE A 415 -8.24 -23.37 -18.92
CA ILE A 415 -9.05 -24.01 -17.88
C ILE A 415 -10.00 -22.99 -17.24
N ASP A 416 -10.85 -23.48 -16.34
CA ASP A 416 -11.83 -22.68 -15.57
C ASP A 416 -12.89 -21.97 -16.46
N PHE A 417 -14.02 -22.66 -16.63
CA PHE A 417 -15.18 -22.23 -17.43
C PHE A 417 -16.43 -22.03 -16.57
N ASP A 418 -16.24 -21.96 -15.25
CA ASP A 418 -17.30 -21.82 -14.27
C ASP A 418 -18.03 -20.49 -14.46
N CYS A 419 -19.36 -20.52 -14.37
CA CYS A 419 -20.22 -19.35 -14.61
C CYS A 419 -19.99 -18.66 -15.98
N THR A 420 -19.78 -19.44 -17.06
CA THR A 420 -19.74 -18.90 -18.42
C THR A 420 -21.11 -18.28 -18.80
N GLU A 421 -21.10 -17.02 -19.22
CA GLU A 421 -22.29 -16.22 -19.49
C GLU A 421 -22.34 -15.69 -20.94
N ALA A 422 -23.55 -15.46 -21.44
CA ALA A 422 -23.80 -14.62 -22.60
C ALA A 422 -23.94 -13.16 -22.16
N ILE A 423 -23.02 -12.29 -22.61
CA ILE A 423 -22.90 -10.89 -22.16
C ILE A 423 -22.86 -9.93 -23.36
N PRO A 424 -23.10 -8.62 -23.17
CA PRO A 424 -23.19 -7.67 -24.29
C PRO A 424 -21.93 -7.67 -25.16
N ARG A 425 -22.10 -7.69 -26.48
CA ARG A 425 -20.99 -7.85 -27.44
C ARG A 425 -19.87 -6.82 -27.31
N GLN A 426 -20.17 -5.62 -26.80
CA GLN A 426 -19.19 -4.56 -26.50
C GLN A 426 -18.18 -4.96 -25.42
N ILE A 427 -18.52 -5.93 -24.56
CA ILE A 427 -17.69 -6.45 -23.45
C ILE A 427 -17.58 -7.98 -23.46
N ALA A 428 -17.90 -8.64 -24.57
CA ALA A 428 -17.78 -10.10 -24.74
C ALA A 428 -16.39 -10.48 -25.28
N TRP A 429 -16.33 -11.48 -26.17
CA TRP A 429 -15.12 -12.03 -26.81
C TRP A 429 -14.07 -11.01 -27.32
N CYS A 430 -14.48 -9.81 -27.71
CA CYS A 430 -13.58 -8.76 -28.21
C CYS A 430 -12.86 -7.97 -27.11
N SER A 431 -13.06 -8.32 -25.84
CA SER A 431 -12.52 -7.60 -24.69
C SER A 431 -11.02 -7.79 -24.51
N VAL A 432 -10.39 -6.82 -23.84
CA VAL A 432 -9.13 -7.08 -23.16
C VAL A 432 -9.35 -8.08 -22.00
N PRO A 433 -8.36 -8.96 -21.71
CA PRO A 433 -8.38 -9.83 -20.53
C PRO A 433 -8.58 -9.06 -19.23
N HIS A 434 -9.22 -9.67 -18.23
CA HIS A 434 -9.62 -8.98 -17.00
C HIS A 434 -8.43 -8.41 -16.22
N TRP A 435 -7.32 -9.14 -16.12
CA TRP A 435 -6.08 -8.66 -15.50
C TRP A 435 -5.44 -7.46 -16.22
N LEU A 436 -5.70 -7.24 -17.52
CA LEU A 436 -5.29 -6.02 -18.24
C LEU A 436 -6.23 -4.82 -18.00
N ALA A 437 -7.38 -5.06 -17.36
CA ALA A 437 -8.31 -4.03 -16.92
C ALA A 437 -8.24 -3.77 -15.39
N ALA A 438 -7.30 -4.40 -14.68
CA ALA A 438 -7.20 -4.28 -13.22
C ALA A 438 -7.02 -2.81 -12.76
N ASP A 439 -6.36 -1.97 -13.57
CA ASP A 439 -6.21 -0.53 -13.30
C ASP A 439 -7.52 0.29 -13.42
N TRP A 440 -8.65 -0.37 -13.69
CA TRP A 440 -10.00 0.19 -13.72
C TRP A 440 -10.93 -0.36 -12.62
N ASN A 441 -10.43 -1.23 -11.73
CA ASN A 441 -11.17 -1.66 -10.54
C ASN A 441 -11.21 -0.55 -9.47
N ASP A 442 -12.22 -0.56 -8.61
CA ASP A 442 -12.37 0.41 -7.52
C ASP A 442 -11.47 0.17 -6.30
N ASP A 443 -10.85 -1.01 -6.22
CA ASP A 443 -9.88 -1.42 -5.20
C ASP A 443 -8.41 -1.36 -5.67
N PHE A 444 -8.14 -0.94 -6.92
CA PHE A 444 -6.81 -0.99 -7.51
C PHE A 444 -5.82 -0.07 -6.78
N MET A 445 -4.74 -0.69 -6.28
CA MET A 445 -3.57 -0.01 -5.73
C MET A 445 -2.32 -0.40 -6.51
N TRP A 446 -1.37 0.53 -6.62
CA TRP A 446 -0.05 0.29 -7.17
C TRP A 446 1.04 0.66 -6.14
N PRO A 447 2.05 -0.20 -5.90
CA PRO A 447 2.29 -1.51 -6.51
C PRO A 447 1.19 -2.53 -6.19
N VAL A 448 1.01 -3.51 -7.08
CA VAL A 448 0.07 -4.63 -6.86
C VAL A 448 0.76 -5.65 -5.96
N GLU A 449 0.14 -5.99 -4.83
CA GLU A 449 0.71 -6.95 -3.87
C GLU A 449 0.69 -8.39 -4.43
N GLY A 450 1.84 -8.81 -4.97
CA GLY A 450 2.09 -10.20 -5.36
C GLY A 450 1.58 -10.62 -6.75
N GLY A 451 1.96 -11.84 -7.13
CA GLY A 451 1.49 -12.51 -8.35
C GLY A 451 2.01 -11.89 -9.67
N ALA A 452 1.45 -12.34 -10.78
CA ALA A 452 1.95 -12.04 -12.13
C ALA A 452 1.93 -10.54 -12.53
N LEU A 453 1.23 -9.71 -11.76
CA LEU A 453 1.05 -8.27 -12.02
C LEU A 453 1.94 -7.38 -11.15
N GLN A 454 2.63 -7.93 -10.14
CA GLN A 454 3.44 -7.18 -9.17
C GLN A 454 4.46 -6.22 -9.83
N HIS A 455 5.04 -6.63 -10.95
CA HIS A 455 6.02 -5.84 -11.72
C HIS A 455 5.42 -5.04 -12.89
N MET A 456 4.11 -4.80 -12.93
CA MET A 456 3.49 -3.91 -13.92
C MET A 456 3.32 -2.50 -13.35
N MET A 457 3.83 -1.50 -14.06
CA MET A 457 3.58 -0.09 -13.74
C MET A 457 2.19 0.33 -14.26
N PRO A 458 1.58 1.43 -13.76
CA PRO A 458 0.28 1.90 -14.25
C PRO A 458 0.27 2.16 -15.77
N GLY A 459 1.39 2.59 -16.35
CA GLY A 459 1.54 2.76 -17.80
C GLY A 459 1.60 1.45 -18.60
N ASP A 460 1.98 0.33 -17.98
CA ASP A 460 2.06 -0.96 -18.67
C ASP A 460 0.68 -1.54 -19.00
N PHE A 461 -0.33 -1.31 -18.14
CA PHE A 461 -1.71 -1.72 -18.44
C PHE A 461 -2.19 -1.10 -19.75
N ALA A 462 -2.00 0.22 -19.93
CA ALA A 462 -2.33 0.91 -21.17
C ALA A 462 -1.51 0.38 -22.37
N ARG A 463 -0.20 0.12 -22.19
CA ARG A 463 0.70 -0.44 -23.22
C ARG A 463 0.24 -1.82 -23.69
N TYR A 464 0.04 -2.76 -22.77
CA TYR A 464 -0.36 -4.13 -23.12
C TYR A 464 -1.82 -4.22 -23.58
N ARG A 465 -2.72 -3.37 -23.07
CA ARG A 465 -4.07 -3.21 -23.67
C ARG A 465 -3.98 -2.78 -25.13
N ALA A 466 -3.15 -1.78 -25.45
CA ALA A 466 -2.97 -1.31 -26.83
C ALA A 466 -2.40 -2.40 -27.76
N GLU A 467 -1.40 -3.15 -27.31
CA GLU A 467 -0.81 -4.26 -28.08
C GLU A 467 -1.78 -5.44 -28.26
N TYR A 468 -2.53 -5.82 -27.23
CA TYR A 468 -3.59 -6.84 -27.36
C TYR A 468 -4.67 -6.39 -28.37
N CYS A 469 -5.11 -5.13 -28.30
CA CYS A 469 -6.07 -4.59 -29.27
C CYS A 469 -5.49 -4.58 -30.70
N ARG A 470 -4.18 -4.38 -30.88
CA ARG A 470 -3.51 -4.54 -32.18
C ARG A 470 -3.56 -5.99 -32.66
N PHE A 471 -3.15 -6.96 -31.83
CA PHE A 471 -3.16 -8.37 -32.22
C PHE A 471 -4.58 -8.92 -32.48
N LEU A 472 -5.60 -8.42 -31.78
CA LEU A 472 -7.00 -8.77 -32.05
C LEU A 472 -7.48 -8.21 -33.39
N ARG A 473 -7.14 -6.95 -33.72
CA ARG A 473 -7.41 -6.37 -35.05
C ARG A 473 -6.67 -7.12 -36.16
N GLU A 474 -5.43 -7.57 -35.92
CA GLU A 474 -4.68 -8.44 -36.84
C GLU A 474 -5.39 -9.79 -37.05
N ALA A 475 -5.89 -10.42 -35.99
CA ALA A 475 -6.61 -11.69 -36.06
C ALA A 475 -8.00 -11.59 -36.74
N CYS A 476 -8.63 -10.41 -36.72
CA CYS A 476 -9.89 -10.14 -37.42
C CYS A 476 -9.71 -9.57 -38.84
N ALA A 477 -8.48 -9.33 -39.30
CA ALA A 477 -8.22 -8.59 -40.53
C ALA A 477 -8.81 -9.27 -41.77
N GLY A 478 -9.53 -8.50 -42.59
CA GLY A 478 -10.14 -8.97 -43.84
C GLY A 478 -11.53 -9.61 -43.71
N ASN A 479 -12.09 -9.71 -42.50
CA ASN A 479 -13.45 -10.24 -42.28
C ASN A 479 -14.37 -9.20 -41.61
N GLU A 480 -15.24 -8.56 -42.39
CA GLU A 480 -16.14 -7.50 -41.91
C GLU A 480 -17.19 -7.99 -40.89
N ALA A 481 -17.50 -9.29 -40.86
CA ALA A 481 -18.42 -9.88 -39.88
C ALA A 481 -17.86 -9.92 -38.44
N LEU A 482 -16.55 -9.69 -38.27
CA LEU A 482 -15.86 -9.65 -36.97
C LEU A 482 -15.77 -8.23 -36.38
N SER A 483 -16.66 -7.31 -36.78
CA SER A 483 -16.51 -5.87 -36.49
C SER A 483 -16.47 -5.47 -35.00
N ASP A 484 -16.85 -6.36 -34.08
CA ASP A 484 -16.85 -6.10 -32.63
C ASP A 484 -15.43 -5.81 -32.09
N HIS A 485 -14.37 -6.20 -32.79
CA HIS A 485 -12.99 -5.86 -32.43
C HIS A 485 -12.76 -4.34 -32.23
N ARG A 486 -13.64 -3.48 -32.78
CA ARG A 486 -13.63 -2.02 -32.60
C ARG A 486 -13.97 -1.55 -31.18
N PHE A 487 -14.56 -2.42 -30.36
CA PHE A 487 -14.87 -2.14 -28.96
C PHE A 487 -13.70 -2.45 -28.03
N SER A 488 -12.72 -3.25 -28.47
CA SER A 488 -11.60 -3.75 -27.66
C SER A 488 -10.87 -2.66 -26.86
N SER A 489 -10.51 -1.54 -27.52
CA SER A 489 -9.80 -0.40 -26.94
C SER A 489 -10.54 0.31 -25.80
N LYS A 490 -11.85 0.09 -25.66
CA LYS A 490 -12.73 0.69 -24.64
C LYS A 490 -13.47 -0.34 -23.78
N SER A 491 -13.34 -1.64 -24.10
CA SER A 491 -14.03 -2.76 -23.42
C SER A 491 -13.88 -2.78 -21.90
N HIS A 492 -12.70 -2.42 -21.37
CA HIS A 492 -12.46 -2.27 -19.93
C HIS A 492 -13.31 -1.16 -19.30
N ILE A 493 -13.40 0.01 -19.96
CA ILE A 493 -14.25 1.13 -19.53
C ILE A 493 -15.74 0.74 -19.59
N TYR A 494 -16.16 0.07 -20.66
CA TYR A 494 -17.54 -0.41 -20.80
C TYR A 494 -17.90 -1.46 -19.73
N ARG A 495 -16.96 -2.34 -19.36
CA ARG A 495 -17.14 -3.31 -18.26
C ARG A 495 -17.23 -2.60 -16.92
N ALA A 496 -16.34 -1.66 -16.63
CA ALA A 496 -16.38 -0.86 -15.41
C ALA A 496 -17.68 -0.05 -15.29
N LEU A 497 -18.16 0.57 -16.37
CA LEU A 497 -19.46 1.25 -16.43
C LEU A 497 -20.59 0.28 -16.05
N LEU A 498 -20.64 -0.89 -16.69
CA LEU A 498 -21.70 -1.87 -16.48
C LEU A 498 -21.65 -2.51 -15.07
N SER A 499 -20.48 -2.72 -14.47
CA SER A 499 -20.35 -3.28 -13.10
C SER A 499 -20.46 -2.23 -11.99
N SER A 500 -20.31 -0.94 -12.27
CA SER A 500 -20.27 0.11 -11.23
C SER A 500 -21.56 0.32 -10.44
N TYR A 501 -22.69 -0.26 -10.86
CA TYR A 501 -24.02 -0.10 -10.25
C TYR A 501 -24.18 -0.69 -8.83
N GLU A 502 -23.28 -1.57 -8.41
CA GLU A 502 -23.40 -2.38 -7.17
C GLU A 502 -23.30 -1.56 -5.88
N THR A 503 -22.47 -0.51 -5.86
CA THR A 503 -22.30 0.36 -4.68
C THR A 503 -22.16 1.82 -5.10
N PHE A 504 -22.56 2.76 -4.24
CA PHE A 504 -22.33 4.18 -4.51
C PHE A 504 -20.84 4.51 -4.68
N ASP A 505 -19.95 3.82 -3.96
CA ASP A 505 -18.52 4.07 -4.02
C ASP A 505 -17.92 3.57 -5.35
N LYS A 506 -18.45 2.48 -5.93
CA LYS A 506 -18.18 2.05 -7.32
C LYS A 506 -18.66 3.06 -8.35
N ILE A 507 -19.89 3.59 -8.21
CA ILE A 507 -20.41 4.68 -9.06
C ILE A 507 -19.48 5.90 -8.98
N LYS A 508 -19.10 6.32 -7.77
CA LYS A 508 -18.19 7.46 -7.56
C LYS A 508 -16.82 7.22 -8.18
N SER A 509 -16.23 6.04 -7.99
CA SER A 509 -14.91 5.68 -8.54
C SER A 509 -14.93 5.72 -10.06
N PHE A 510 -15.89 5.03 -10.70
CA PHE A 510 -16.03 5.02 -12.16
C PHE A 510 -16.22 6.44 -12.75
N VAL A 511 -17.15 7.23 -12.20
CA VAL A 511 -17.36 8.61 -12.65
C VAL A 511 -16.10 9.45 -12.43
N SER A 512 -15.36 9.25 -11.35
CA SER A 512 -14.11 9.98 -11.10
C SER A 512 -13.05 9.68 -12.15
N ASN A 513 -12.84 8.40 -12.48
CA ASN A 513 -11.87 7.98 -13.48
C ASN A 513 -12.19 8.55 -14.88
N VAL A 514 -13.46 8.53 -15.30
CA VAL A 514 -13.88 9.14 -16.58
C VAL A 514 -13.74 10.66 -16.56
N MET A 515 -14.13 11.33 -15.47
CA MET A 515 -14.12 12.80 -15.41
C MET A 515 -12.70 13.39 -15.29
N VAL A 516 -11.69 12.62 -14.90
CA VAL A 516 -10.27 13.05 -14.92
C VAL A 516 -9.76 13.29 -16.34
N ASP A 517 -10.16 12.46 -17.32
CA ASP A 517 -9.78 12.62 -18.73
C ASP A 517 -10.67 13.64 -19.46
N VAL A 518 -11.93 13.78 -19.04
CA VAL A 518 -12.95 14.59 -19.74
C VAL A 518 -12.98 16.06 -19.27
N LEU A 519 -12.61 16.36 -18.02
CA LEU A 519 -12.62 17.73 -17.50
C LEU A 519 -11.31 18.49 -17.80
N PRO A 520 -11.36 19.82 -18.02
CA PRO A 520 -10.16 20.64 -18.04
C PRO A 520 -9.45 20.59 -16.67
N ARG A 521 -8.11 20.54 -16.68
CA ARG A 521 -7.19 20.26 -15.54
C ARG A 521 -7.19 21.26 -14.36
N ASN A 522 -8.27 22.01 -14.13
CA ASN A 522 -8.34 23.09 -13.12
C ASN A 522 -9.61 23.05 -12.25
N VAL A 523 -10.30 21.90 -12.19
CA VAL A 523 -11.44 21.67 -11.31
C VAL A 523 -10.93 21.35 -9.89
N LYS A 524 -11.12 22.28 -8.95
CA LYS A 524 -10.51 22.24 -7.61
C LYS A 524 -11.01 21.10 -6.70
N SER A 525 -12.13 20.46 -7.04
CA SER A 525 -12.59 19.17 -6.51
C SER A 525 -13.74 18.65 -7.37
N LEU A 526 -13.72 17.36 -7.72
CA LEU A 526 -14.84 16.73 -8.43
C LEU A 526 -16.08 16.59 -7.54
N ASP A 527 -15.91 16.35 -6.24
CA ASP A 527 -17.03 16.32 -5.28
C ASP A 527 -17.82 17.63 -5.30
N TYR A 528 -17.14 18.79 -5.36
CA TYR A 528 -17.79 20.10 -5.48
C TYR A 528 -18.52 20.28 -6.83
N TYR A 529 -17.96 19.73 -7.91
CA TYR A 529 -18.61 19.75 -9.22
C TYR A 529 -19.90 18.91 -9.25
N ALA A 530 -19.86 17.70 -8.68
CA ALA A 530 -21.03 16.85 -8.49
C ALA A 530 -22.05 17.48 -7.53
N GLU A 531 -21.62 18.02 -6.39
CA GLU A 531 -22.47 18.71 -5.42
C GLU A 531 -23.30 19.83 -6.07
N ARG A 532 -22.67 20.64 -6.93
CA ARG A 532 -23.34 21.70 -7.69
C ARG A 532 -24.41 21.12 -8.63
N ILE A 533 -24.11 20.06 -9.37
CA ILE A 533 -25.08 19.39 -10.26
C ILE A 533 -26.27 18.86 -9.44
N GLY A 534 -26.02 18.18 -8.32
CA GLY A 534 -27.08 17.71 -7.42
C GLY A 534 -27.83 18.82 -6.67
N LYS A 535 -27.30 20.05 -6.62
CA LYS A 535 -27.96 21.25 -6.05
C LYS A 535 -28.78 22.06 -7.06
N LYS A 536 -28.37 22.10 -8.34
CA LYS A 536 -28.88 23.08 -9.33
C LYS A 536 -29.12 22.51 -10.73
N GLY A 537 -28.78 21.26 -11.00
CA GLY A 537 -28.66 20.73 -12.35
C GLY A 537 -27.38 21.22 -13.06
N PHE A 538 -27.28 20.89 -14.35
CA PHE A 538 -26.26 21.42 -15.25
C PHE A 538 -26.53 22.90 -15.58
N LEU A 539 -25.48 23.65 -15.94
CA LEU A 539 -25.61 25.01 -16.46
C LEU A 539 -26.03 25.02 -17.94
N ASP A 540 -26.51 26.16 -18.42
CA ASP A 540 -26.85 26.35 -19.84
C ASP A 540 -25.67 25.99 -20.75
N GLY A 541 -25.89 25.05 -21.67
CA GLY A 541 -24.88 24.52 -22.58
C GLY A 541 -23.88 23.52 -21.96
N GLU A 542 -23.76 23.44 -20.63
CA GLU A 542 -22.82 22.53 -19.95
C GLU A 542 -23.18 21.06 -20.20
N GLU A 543 -24.47 20.71 -20.12
CA GLU A 543 -24.93 19.34 -20.35
C GLU A 543 -24.61 18.87 -21.78
N ALA A 544 -24.82 19.73 -22.76
CA ALA A 544 -24.54 19.44 -24.18
C ALA A 544 -23.02 19.36 -24.44
N TRP A 545 -22.23 20.27 -23.86
CA TRP A 545 -20.77 20.23 -23.93
C TRP A 545 -20.23 18.94 -23.33
N LEU A 546 -20.71 18.54 -22.14
CA LEU A 546 -20.26 17.33 -21.46
C LEU A 546 -20.67 16.07 -22.23
N LYS A 547 -21.92 15.99 -22.72
CA LYS A 547 -22.37 14.91 -23.61
C LYS A 547 -21.47 14.76 -24.84
N GLN A 548 -21.13 15.86 -25.53
CA GLN A 548 -20.24 15.84 -26.69
C GLN A 548 -18.85 15.25 -26.37
N HIS A 549 -18.27 15.58 -25.22
CA HIS A 549 -16.94 15.07 -24.82
C HIS A 549 -17.01 13.62 -24.33
N LEU A 550 -18.10 13.22 -23.64
CA LEU A 550 -18.36 11.82 -23.31
C LEU A 550 -18.62 10.98 -24.57
N GLU A 551 -19.30 11.51 -25.59
CA GLU A 551 -19.52 10.82 -26.88
C GLU A 551 -18.23 10.54 -27.63
N GLU A 552 -17.19 11.37 -27.45
CA GLU A 552 -15.84 11.10 -27.96
C GLU A 552 -15.08 10.13 -27.05
N PHE A 553 -15.20 10.29 -25.73
CA PHE A 553 -14.54 9.42 -24.76
C PHE A 553 -15.02 7.95 -24.84
N PHE A 554 -16.32 7.70 -24.95
CA PHE A 554 -16.90 6.37 -25.10
C PHE A 554 -16.91 5.85 -26.55
N ARG A 555 -16.38 6.59 -27.52
CA ARG A 555 -16.47 6.22 -28.94
C ARG A 555 -15.65 4.94 -29.24
N PRO A 556 -16.24 3.91 -29.89
CA PRO A 556 -15.48 2.78 -30.41
C PRO A 556 -14.49 3.19 -31.50
N ASP A 557 -13.48 2.36 -31.78
CA ASP A 557 -12.44 2.65 -32.77
C ASP A 557 -13.02 2.96 -34.16
N SER A 558 -12.54 4.05 -34.79
CA SER A 558 -12.85 4.38 -36.18
C SER A 558 -11.73 3.93 -37.14
N LEU A 559 -12.12 3.59 -38.37
CA LEU A 559 -11.19 3.24 -39.47
C LEU A 559 -10.14 4.33 -39.76
N THR A 560 -10.43 5.58 -39.41
CA THR A 560 -9.52 6.72 -39.58
C THR A 560 -8.58 6.86 -38.39
N SER A 561 -9.10 6.75 -37.16
CA SER A 561 -8.31 6.76 -35.92
C SER A 561 -7.26 5.64 -35.90
N MET A 562 -7.61 4.47 -36.46
CA MET A 562 -6.74 3.32 -36.64
C MET A 562 -5.42 3.62 -37.38
N ARG A 563 -5.37 4.62 -38.27
CA ARG A 563 -4.11 5.00 -38.97
C ARG A 563 -3.20 5.89 -38.14
N CYS A 564 -3.77 6.83 -37.38
CA CYS A 564 -2.97 7.82 -36.65
C CYS A 564 -2.27 7.21 -35.42
N PHE A 565 -2.94 6.28 -34.72
CA PHE A 565 -2.40 5.60 -33.54
C PHE A 565 -1.14 4.77 -33.87
N LEU A 566 -1.14 4.06 -35.00
CA LEU A 566 0.03 3.30 -35.48
C LEU A 566 1.22 4.22 -35.81
N GLN A 567 0.93 5.43 -36.31
CA GLN A 567 1.96 6.40 -36.72
C GLN A 567 2.63 7.11 -35.53
N GLN A 568 1.94 7.26 -34.40
CA GLN A 568 2.51 7.82 -33.17
C GLN A 568 3.43 6.81 -32.44
N ASN A 569 2.98 5.55 -32.26
CA ASN A 569 3.80 4.55 -31.54
C ASN A 569 5.08 4.15 -32.31
N SER A 570 5.08 4.25 -33.65
CA SER A 570 6.28 4.06 -34.48
C SER A 570 7.43 5.03 -34.16
N ILE A 571 7.16 6.17 -33.49
CA ILE A 571 8.18 7.17 -33.18
C ILE A 571 8.95 6.82 -31.90
N GLY A 572 8.31 6.08 -30.97
CA GLY A 572 8.90 5.74 -29.67
C GLY A 572 10.12 4.81 -29.75
N GLN A 573 10.15 3.86 -30.68
CA GLN A 573 11.23 2.86 -30.77
C GLN A 573 12.55 3.36 -31.37
N ASN A 574 12.57 4.55 -31.99
CA ASN A 574 13.79 5.12 -32.58
C ASN A 574 14.60 6.01 -31.62
N GLY A 575 14.14 6.22 -30.38
CA GLY A 575 14.79 7.13 -29.42
C GLY A 575 16.17 6.66 -28.96
N ASP A 576 16.33 5.38 -28.65
CA ASP A 576 17.53 4.87 -27.97
C ASP A 576 18.72 4.65 -28.91
N GLN A 577 18.48 4.23 -30.17
CA GLN A 577 19.56 4.04 -31.15
C GLN A 577 20.30 5.33 -31.56
N GLN A 578 19.77 6.52 -31.23
CA GLN A 578 20.48 7.78 -31.47
C GLN A 578 21.43 8.21 -30.33
N ARG A 579 21.33 7.62 -29.13
CA ARG A 579 22.18 8.04 -27.99
C ARG A 579 23.62 7.54 -28.07
N GLU A 580 23.88 6.42 -28.73
CA GLU A 580 25.23 5.83 -28.82
C GLU A 580 26.13 6.40 -29.93
N ARG A 581 25.62 7.32 -30.78
CA ARG A 581 26.38 7.86 -31.94
C ARG A 581 26.91 9.29 -31.78
N MET A 582 26.95 9.83 -30.56
CA MET A 582 27.48 11.20 -30.29
C MET A 582 28.60 11.22 -29.23
N SER A 583 29.71 10.53 -29.50
CA SER A 583 30.90 10.54 -28.63
C SER A 583 32.24 10.61 -29.39
N ALA A 584 32.30 11.40 -30.46
CA ALA A 584 33.54 11.74 -31.18
C ALA A 584 33.78 13.27 -31.23
N GLN A 585 35.05 13.69 -31.15
CA GLN A 585 35.54 15.08 -31.03
C GLN A 585 35.80 15.73 -32.42
N PRO A 586 36.27 17.01 -32.59
CA PRO A 586 36.67 18.02 -31.57
C PRO A 586 36.27 19.51 -31.82
N LYS A 587 36.38 20.31 -30.73
CA LYS A 587 36.78 21.74 -30.61
C LYS A 587 36.47 22.74 -31.76
N GLY A 588 35.78 23.85 -31.45
CA GLY A 588 36.08 25.15 -32.11
C GLY A 588 35.06 26.30 -32.03
N SER A 589 35.51 27.47 -31.53
CA SER A 589 35.08 28.83 -31.93
C SER A 589 33.70 29.39 -31.51
N LYS A 590 33.51 30.70 -31.74
CA LYS A 590 32.42 31.59 -31.24
C LYS A 590 31.47 32.08 -32.36
N PRO A 591 30.30 32.66 -32.04
CA PRO A 591 29.16 32.77 -32.98
C PRO A 591 29.10 34.06 -33.83
N GLY A 592 28.27 34.04 -34.89
CA GLY A 592 27.89 35.19 -35.72
C GLY A 592 26.61 34.93 -36.55
N LEU A 593 25.95 36.00 -36.98
CA LEU A 593 24.72 36.01 -37.81
C LEU A 593 25.00 35.44 -39.23
N HIS A 594 24.05 34.89 -40.01
CA HIS A 594 22.81 35.50 -40.53
C HIS A 594 21.77 34.46 -41.03
N GLN A 595 20.53 34.92 -41.27
CA GLN A 595 19.47 34.28 -42.06
C GLN A 595 18.90 35.28 -43.11
N HIS A 596 18.03 34.80 -44.01
CA HIS A 596 17.58 35.34 -45.32
C HIS A 596 18.48 34.88 -46.49
N GLU A 597 17.99 34.48 -47.68
CA GLU A 597 16.71 34.65 -48.43
C GLU A 597 16.46 33.37 -49.30
N SER A 598 15.38 33.13 -50.08
CA SER A 598 13.93 33.49 -50.09
C SER A 598 13.25 32.85 -51.35
N ASN A 599 12.01 33.27 -51.68
CA ASN A 599 11.28 33.09 -52.96
C ASN A 599 10.78 31.65 -53.29
N ASP A 600 9.68 31.41 -54.02
CA ASP A 600 8.50 32.24 -54.41
C ASP A 600 7.42 31.30 -55.01
N SER A 601 6.21 31.73 -55.37
CA SER A 601 5.08 32.22 -54.55
C SER A 601 3.81 32.25 -55.42
N ARG A 602 2.62 32.19 -54.80
CA ARG A 602 1.36 32.66 -55.41
C ARG A 602 0.25 32.77 -54.34
N ALA A 603 -0.56 33.82 -54.41
CA ALA A 603 -1.55 34.15 -53.39
C ALA A 603 -2.79 34.84 -53.99
N VAL A 604 -3.91 34.83 -53.25
CA VAL A 604 -5.14 35.57 -53.55
C VAL A 604 -5.71 36.17 -52.25
N THR A 605 -5.39 37.45 -52.01
CA THR A 605 -6.17 38.53 -51.33
C THR A 605 -7.05 38.21 -50.10
N THR A 606 -6.86 38.74 -48.86
CA THR A 606 -6.78 40.15 -48.32
C THR A 606 -8.13 40.90 -48.23
N THR A 607 -8.41 41.91 -47.38
CA THR A 607 -7.68 42.69 -46.33
C THR A 607 -8.55 42.79 -45.03
N SER A 608 -8.22 43.29 -43.83
CA SER A 608 -7.04 43.89 -43.14
C SER A 608 -6.82 45.44 -43.03
N PHE A 609 -6.40 45.88 -41.82
CA PHE A 609 -5.56 47.05 -41.44
C PHE A 609 -6.16 48.49 -41.35
N PRO A 610 -5.43 49.51 -40.79
CA PRO A 610 -4.19 49.56 -39.95
C PRO A 610 -4.25 50.50 -38.69
N PRO A 611 -3.18 50.58 -37.87
CA PRO A 611 -2.85 51.73 -36.99
C PRO A 611 -1.93 52.78 -37.68
N ARG A 612 -1.70 53.96 -37.09
CA ARG A 612 -0.82 55.03 -37.64
C ARG A 612 -0.05 55.84 -36.56
N LEU A 613 0.89 56.67 -37.02
CA LEU A 613 1.95 57.37 -36.28
C LEU A 613 1.79 58.92 -36.23
N GLU A 614 2.56 59.53 -35.31
CA GLU A 614 3.13 60.92 -35.29
C GLU A 614 2.31 62.18 -34.87
N LYS A 615 2.79 62.77 -33.74
CA LYS A 615 3.31 64.15 -33.51
C LYS A 615 2.42 65.42 -33.27
N THR A 616 2.93 66.19 -32.28
CA THR A 616 3.05 67.67 -32.12
C THR A 616 1.88 68.58 -31.67
N GLU A 617 2.06 69.12 -30.45
CA GLU A 617 2.18 70.57 -30.07
C GLU A 617 1.13 71.32 -29.22
N GLN A 618 1.66 72.00 -28.17
CA GLN A 618 1.25 73.26 -27.50
C GLN A 618 -0.13 73.33 -26.76
N CYS A 619 -0.33 74.09 -25.65
CA CYS A 619 0.59 74.87 -24.80
C CYS A 619 0.09 75.05 -23.33
N GLU A 620 0.91 75.73 -22.51
CA GLU A 620 0.73 76.14 -21.09
C GLU A 620 -0.21 77.38 -20.89
N PRO A 621 -0.41 78.03 -19.69
CA PRO A 621 0.27 77.93 -18.37
C PRO A 621 -0.74 77.75 -17.18
N SER A 622 -0.49 77.95 -15.86
CA SER A 622 0.59 78.50 -14.99
C SER A 622 0.37 77.98 -13.54
N GLY A 623 1.31 77.98 -12.58
CA GLY A 623 2.74 78.33 -12.57
C GLY A 623 3.27 78.59 -11.14
N LEU A 624 4.55 78.99 -11.01
CA LEU A 624 5.24 79.54 -9.79
C LEU A 624 5.53 78.55 -8.62
N ARG A 625 6.65 78.60 -7.88
CA ARG A 625 7.93 79.37 -7.99
C ARG A 625 9.08 78.59 -7.29
N ALA A 626 10.32 79.09 -7.37
CA ALA A 626 11.54 78.40 -6.92
C ALA A 626 12.23 79.03 -5.68
N SER A 627 13.12 78.24 -5.06
CA SER A 627 14.41 78.60 -4.42
C SER A 627 14.52 79.75 -3.39
N SER A 628 15.10 79.45 -2.22
CA SER A 628 16.25 80.20 -1.65
C SER A 628 16.83 79.52 -0.39
N SER A 629 17.97 80.03 0.10
CA SER A 629 18.84 79.46 1.15
C SER A 629 19.15 80.45 2.28
N GLN A 630 19.39 79.95 3.50
CA GLN A 630 20.27 80.51 4.56
C GLN A 630 20.32 79.45 5.70
N ASP A 631 21.47 78.98 6.18
CA ASP A 631 22.59 79.65 6.90
C ASP A 631 22.23 80.13 8.31
N SER A 632 22.67 79.37 9.34
CA SER A 632 23.56 79.88 10.41
C SER A 632 23.88 78.83 11.49
N SER A 633 25.16 78.55 11.70
CA SER A 633 25.76 78.13 12.98
C SER A 633 26.87 79.15 13.33
N PRO A 634 27.28 79.30 14.61
CA PRO A 634 28.42 78.54 15.18
C PRO A 634 28.16 78.18 16.68
N VAL A 635 29.08 77.76 17.59
CA VAL A 635 30.54 77.89 17.78
C VAL A 635 31.08 76.66 18.57
N GLU A 636 32.24 76.13 18.13
CA GLU A 636 33.42 75.51 18.83
C GLU A 636 33.29 74.80 20.23
N SER A 637 34.20 73.91 20.69
CA SER A 637 35.60 73.67 20.28
C SER A 637 36.10 72.21 20.41
N ALA A 638 37.24 71.98 19.74
CA ALA A 638 38.20 70.86 19.68
C ALA A 638 38.58 70.15 21.02
N THR A 639 39.36 69.04 21.09
CA THR A 639 40.56 68.65 20.27
C THR A 639 40.81 67.13 20.11
N ASP A 640 41.28 66.76 18.89
CA ASP A 640 42.40 65.85 18.54
C ASP A 640 42.57 64.43 19.17
N GLN A 641 42.57 63.36 18.35
CA GLN A 641 43.74 62.60 17.79
C GLN A 641 44.35 61.53 18.74
N ALA A 642 44.88 60.38 18.31
CA ALA A 642 44.81 59.62 17.03
C ALA A 642 45.44 58.20 17.26
N VAL A 643 45.66 57.43 16.17
CA VAL A 643 46.54 56.24 16.04
C VAL A 643 46.00 54.87 16.53
N PHE A 644 45.96 53.91 15.61
CA PHE A 644 46.06 52.45 15.84
C PHE A 644 47.52 52.01 15.60
N PRO A 645 48.08 50.99 16.29
CA PRO A 645 48.04 49.63 15.72
C PRO A 645 48.07 48.43 16.70
N GLN A 646 47.80 47.24 16.13
CA GLN A 646 48.39 45.91 16.43
C GLN A 646 48.44 45.34 17.87
N GLN A 647 47.42 44.53 18.19
CA GLN A 647 47.54 43.06 18.30
C GLN A 647 48.85 42.43 18.84
N GLU A 648 48.83 41.92 20.09
CA GLU A 648 49.39 40.58 20.40
C GLU A 648 48.72 39.87 21.61
N LYS A 649 49.34 38.82 22.20
CA LYS A 649 48.67 37.74 22.96
C LYS A 649 49.21 37.51 24.39
N SER A 650 48.53 36.63 25.14
CA SER A 650 49.03 35.81 26.28
C SER A 650 49.13 36.54 27.65
N HIS A 651 49.14 35.89 28.83
CA HIS A 651 48.50 34.64 29.33
C HIS A 651 48.56 34.63 30.88
N PHE A 652 47.46 34.32 31.59
CA PHE A 652 47.44 34.03 33.05
C PHE A 652 47.92 35.21 33.97
N ASP A 653 47.76 35.22 35.31
CA ASP A 653 47.24 34.21 36.26
C ASP A 653 46.43 34.82 37.44
N HIS A 654 46.11 34.01 38.46
CA HIS A 654 45.46 34.33 39.76
C HIS A 654 46.01 35.59 40.51
N GLU A 655 45.33 36.25 41.47
CA GLU A 655 44.72 35.69 42.71
C GLU A 655 43.70 36.65 43.41
N VAL A 656 43.18 36.28 44.60
CA VAL A 656 42.11 37.00 45.34
C VAL A 656 42.49 37.26 46.82
N PRO A 657 42.35 38.49 47.35
CA PRO A 657 42.44 38.77 48.79
C PRO A 657 41.07 38.66 49.49
N ALA A 658 41.05 38.25 50.75
CA ALA A 658 39.85 38.17 51.58
C ALA A 658 40.09 38.65 53.02
N SER A 659 39.14 39.42 53.57
CA SER A 659 38.66 39.40 54.96
C SER A 659 38.14 40.76 55.45
N LEU A 660 36.99 40.75 56.11
CA LEU A 660 36.81 41.22 57.50
C LEU A 660 35.41 40.81 57.97
N ALA A 661 35.20 40.69 59.28
CA ALA A 661 34.07 39.94 59.85
C ALA A 661 33.28 40.72 60.93
N GLY A 662 32.01 40.37 61.10
CA GLY A 662 31.13 40.84 62.17
C GLY A 662 29.90 39.92 62.32
N SER A 663 29.53 39.58 63.55
CA SER A 663 28.44 38.63 63.87
C SER A 663 28.11 38.68 65.38
N PRO A 664 27.09 37.96 65.91
CA PRO A 664 25.86 37.44 65.29
C PRO A 664 24.57 37.76 66.12
N ARG A 665 23.37 37.51 65.56
CA ARG A 665 22.34 36.64 66.18
C ARG A 665 21.03 36.49 65.37
N ASN A 666 20.57 35.24 65.31
CA ASN A 666 19.18 34.77 65.18
C ASN A 666 18.23 35.38 64.12
N SER A 667 18.26 34.84 62.91
CA SER A 667 17.01 34.33 62.30
C SER A 667 17.25 33.11 61.41
N ILE A 668 16.30 32.18 61.49
CA ILE A 668 16.27 30.78 61.04
C ILE A 668 16.77 30.52 59.60
N ALA A 669 17.73 29.59 59.47
CA ALA A 669 17.99 28.71 58.32
C ALA A 669 17.77 29.26 56.89
N ARG A 670 18.59 30.22 56.45
CA ARG A 670 18.79 30.50 55.01
C ARG A 670 19.66 29.41 54.36
N THR A 671 19.03 28.34 53.86
CA THR A 671 19.70 27.39 52.97
C THR A 671 20.06 28.08 51.65
N THR A 672 21.35 28.35 51.44
CA THR A 672 21.87 29.06 50.26
C THR A 672 21.77 28.21 48.99
N THR A 673 20.67 28.36 48.26
CA THR A 673 20.58 27.93 46.86
C THR A 673 21.62 28.70 46.04
N ARG A 674 22.69 28.02 45.61
CA ARG A 674 23.71 28.56 44.70
C ARG A 674 23.07 28.96 43.36
N SER A 675 22.69 30.21 43.22
CA SER A 675 22.19 30.73 41.95
C SER A 675 23.32 30.91 40.94
N SER A 676 23.11 30.50 39.69
CA SER A 676 24.01 30.80 38.58
C SER A 676 23.59 32.09 37.87
N VAL A 677 24.48 32.59 37.00
CA VAL A 677 24.19 33.67 36.04
C VAL A 677 24.54 33.16 34.64
N GLY A 678 23.63 33.33 33.68
CA GLY A 678 23.83 32.92 32.28
C GLY A 678 24.52 33.97 31.42
N PRO A 679 24.80 33.67 30.14
CA PRO A 679 25.56 34.53 29.21
C PRO A 679 24.93 35.90 28.92
N HIS A 680 23.68 36.12 29.37
CA HIS A 680 22.90 37.33 29.15
C HIS A 680 22.44 38.00 30.47
N GLY A 681 23.10 37.69 31.59
CA GLY A 681 22.78 38.26 32.91
C GLY A 681 21.57 37.63 33.62
N GLU A 682 20.87 36.71 32.96
CA GLU A 682 19.78 35.92 33.54
C GLU A 682 20.27 35.13 34.77
N THR A 683 19.64 35.31 35.93
CA THR A 683 19.92 34.49 37.13
C THR A 683 19.10 33.20 37.11
N TYR A 684 19.63 32.08 37.62
CA TYR A 684 18.89 30.81 37.76
C TYR A 684 19.10 30.17 39.15
N PRO A 685 18.09 29.51 39.75
CA PRO A 685 18.21 28.94 41.10
C PRO A 685 19.02 27.63 41.21
N GLU A 686 19.26 26.89 40.11
CA GLU A 686 20.02 25.61 40.06
C GLU A 686 19.58 24.52 41.06
N GLY A 687 18.34 24.58 41.55
CA GLY A 687 17.79 23.65 42.52
C GLY A 687 16.87 24.33 43.54
N GLY A 688 16.83 23.75 44.75
CA GLY A 688 15.81 24.05 45.75
C GLY A 688 14.49 23.33 45.45
N LEU A 689 13.63 23.19 46.47
CA LEU A 689 12.42 22.36 46.40
C LEU A 689 11.51 22.71 45.21
N ARG A 690 11.31 24.00 44.92
CA ARG A 690 10.45 24.45 43.80
C ARG A 690 10.99 24.01 42.44
N ALA A 691 12.29 24.06 42.20
CA ALA A 691 12.89 23.68 40.93
C ALA A 691 12.84 22.16 40.71
N TRP A 692 13.10 21.36 41.75
CA TRP A 692 13.00 19.91 41.67
C TRP A 692 11.56 19.41 41.59
N LEU A 693 10.59 20.12 42.20
CA LEU A 693 9.17 19.86 41.97
C LEU A 693 8.75 20.14 40.53
N VAL A 694 9.28 21.18 39.87
CA VAL A 694 9.05 21.39 38.42
C VAL A 694 9.61 20.22 37.61
N VAL A 695 10.82 19.74 37.91
CA VAL A 695 11.41 18.56 37.24
C VAL A 695 10.56 17.30 37.44
N PHE A 696 10.06 17.06 38.66
CA PHE A 696 9.17 15.92 38.94
C PHE A 696 7.79 16.07 38.28
N GLY A 697 7.23 17.28 38.22
CA GLY A 697 6.03 17.57 37.45
C GLY A 697 6.22 17.29 35.96
N SER A 698 7.35 17.75 35.38
CA SER A 698 7.70 17.47 33.99
C SER A 698 7.97 15.98 33.76
N PHE A 699 8.56 15.25 34.72
CA PHE A 699 8.69 13.79 34.66
C PHE A 699 7.32 13.11 34.55
N CYS A 700 6.34 13.48 35.38
CA CYS A 700 4.98 12.93 35.29
C CYS A 700 4.29 13.27 33.96
N GLY A 701 4.47 14.50 33.47
CA GLY A 701 3.87 14.94 32.20
C GLY A 701 4.46 14.21 31.00
N LEU A 702 5.78 14.06 30.96
CA LEU A 702 6.50 13.32 29.91
C LEU A 702 6.27 11.82 30.01
N LEU A 703 6.10 11.26 31.22
CA LEU A 703 5.69 9.88 31.44
C LEU A 703 4.31 9.59 30.80
N ALA A 704 3.36 10.53 30.85
CA ALA A 704 2.12 10.39 30.09
C ALA A 704 2.30 10.63 28.58
N ALA A 705 2.78 11.82 28.20
CA ALA A 705 2.77 12.31 26.82
C ALA A 705 3.79 11.63 25.88
N LEU A 706 4.98 11.29 26.37
CA LEU A 706 5.92 10.45 25.63
C LEU A 706 5.73 8.96 25.92
N GLY A 707 5.07 8.59 27.03
CA GLY A 707 4.69 7.21 27.29
C GLY A 707 3.72 6.66 26.26
N ILE A 708 2.66 7.42 25.91
CA ILE A 708 1.73 7.02 24.85
C ILE A 708 2.41 6.98 23.47
N MET A 709 3.33 7.91 23.17
CA MET A 709 4.17 7.90 21.96
C MET A 709 5.04 6.64 21.88
N ASN A 710 5.73 6.28 22.96
CA ASN A 710 6.55 5.07 23.03
C ASN A 710 5.73 3.76 23.09
N THR A 711 4.39 3.85 23.09
CA THR A 711 3.45 2.71 23.05
C THR A 711 2.79 2.52 21.68
N ILE A 712 3.07 3.41 20.70
CA ILE A 712 2.46 3.44 19.36
C ILE A 712 2.37 2.06 18.69
N GLY A 713 3.45 1.28 18.66
CA GLY A 713 3.47 -0.02 17.98
C GLY A 713 2.45 -1.03 18.56
N VAL A 714 2.24 -1.00 19.88
CA VAL A 714 1.23 -1.87 20.55
C VAL A 714 -0.19 -1.45 20.19
N TYR A 715 -0.44 -0.16 19.99
CA TYR A 715 -1.73 0.30 19.46
C TYR A 715 -1.90 -0.03 17.98
N GLN A 716 -0.83 0.04 17.18
CA GLN A 716 -0.88 -0.28 15.74
C GLN A 716 -1.30 -1.73 15.50
N SER A 717 -0.52 -2.69 16.02
CA SER A 717 -0.78 -4.12 15.82
C SER A 717 -2.16 -4.53 16.35
N TYR A 718 -2.55 -4.06 17.54
CA TYR A 718 -3.87 -4.37 18.08
C TYR A 718 -4.99 -3.84 17.17
N LEU A 719 -4.89 -2.60 16.68
CA LEU A 719 -5.92 -2.02 15.81
C LEU A 719 -6.00 -2.73 14.46
N ALA A 720 -4.86 -3.12 13.87
CA ALA A 720 -4.81 -3.90 12.63
C ALA A 720 -5.43 -5.29 12.78
N GLU A 721 -5.18 -5.99 13.88
CA GLU A 721 -5.76 -7.32 14.16
C GLU A 721 -7.26 -7.25 14.50
N ASN A 722 -7.74 -6.11 15.05
CA ASN A 722 -9.08 -5.96 15.63
C ASN A 722 -9.94 -4.92 14.88
N GLN A 723 -10.10 -3.70 15.42
CA GLN A 723 -11.12 -2.74 14.95
C GLN A 723 -10.92 -2.25 13.52
N LEU A 724 -9.69 -2.31 12.99
CA LEU A 724 -9.32 -1.81 11.66
C LEU A 724 -8.86 -2.93 10.70
N ARG A 725 -9.18 -4.20 10.98
CA ARG A 725 -8.79 -5.37 10.17
C ARG A 725 -9.20 -5.33 8.68
N GLY A 726 -10.12 -4.44 8.30
CA GLY A 726 -10.49 -4.15 6.91
C GLY A 726 -9.67 -3.02 6.24
N TYR A 727 -8.60 -2.53 6.87
CA TYR A 727 -7.73 -1.47 6.35
C TYR A 727 -6.28 -1.98 6.27
N THR A 728 -5.54 -1.52 5.26
CA THR A 728 -4.11 -1.83 5.13
C THR A 728 -3.28 -1.20 6.26
N GLU A 729 -2.17 -1.83 6.63
CA GLU A 729 -1.20 -1.30 7.60
C GLU A 729 -0.73 0.12 7.24
N SER A 730 -0.51 0.40 5.95
CA SER A 730 -0.22 1.75 5.44
C SER A 730 -1.32 2.77 5.79
N THR A 731 -2.59 2.38 5.64
CA THR A 731 -3.74 3.22 6.04
C THR A 731 -3.78 3.45 7.54
N ILE A 732 -3.57 2.41 8.35
CA ILE A 732 -3.55 2.52 9.82
C ILE A 732 -2.39 3.39 10.29
N GLY A 733 -1.22 3.26 9.64
CA GLY A 733 -0.03 4.08 9.86
C GLY A 733 -0.26 5.59 9.69
N TRP A 734 -1.23 6.03 8.87
CA TRP A 734 -1.56 7.46 8.78
C TRP A 734 -2.12 8.06 10.08
N ILE A 735 -2.87 7.29 10.88
CA ILE A 735 -3.35 7.73 12.21
C ILE A 735 -2.14 8.11 13.11
N ILE A 736 -1.12 7.26 13.05
CA ILE A 736 0.10 7.34 13.85
C ILE A 736 1.01 8.46 13.34
N SER A 737 1.20 8.55 12.04
CA SER A 737 1.92 9.65 11.38
C SER A 737 1.32 11.02 11.70
N ILE A 738 -0.02 11.13 11.71
CA ILE A 738 -0.72 12.36 12.13
C ILE A 738 -0.47 12.66 13.61
N TYR A 739 -0.52 11.65 14.50
CA TYR A 739 -0.21 11.81 15.91
C TYR A 739 1.21 12.37 16.12
N VAL A 740 2.24 11.74 15.53
CA VAL A 740 3.64 12.13 15.73
C VAL A 740 3.93 13.49 15.10
N PHE A 741 3.41 13.74 13.88
CA PHE A 741 3.55 15.03 13.22
C PHE A 741 2.94 16.17 14.05
N LEU A 742 1.76 15.99 14.64
CA LEU A 742 1.14 17.02 15.48
C LEU A 742 1.83 17.15 16.84
N ALA A 743 2.29 16.06 17.45
CA ALA A 743 2.99 16.05 18.74
C ALA A 743 4.27 16.92 18.73
N PHE A 744 4.97 16.99 17.60
CA PHE A 744 6.14 17.86 17.43
C PHE A 744 5.82 19.17 16.68
N GLY A 745 5.08 19.10 15.57
CA GLY A 745 4.82 20.22 14.68
C GLY A 745 3.90 21.30 15.26
N ALA A 746 2.89 20.92 16.07
CA ALA A 746 2.03 21.91 16.75
C ALA A 746 2.79 22.75 17.79
N GLY A 747 4.00 22.29 18.19
CA GLY A 747 4.93 23.04 19.01
C GLY A 747 5.15 24.49 18.52
N LEU A 748 5.13 24.72 17.20
CA LEU A 748 5.42 26.02 16.56
C LEU A 748 4.72 27.24 17.19
N ILE A 749 3.46 27.06 17.60
CA ILE A 749 2.64 28.11 18.24
C ILE A 749 2.71 27.97 19.77
N ILE A 750 2.77 26.74 20.28
CA ILE A 750 2.84 26.42 21.72
C ILE A 750 4.11 27.01 22.37
N GLY A 751 5.24 27.03 21.66
CA GLY A 751 6.50 27.61 22.13
C GLY A 751 6.42 29.12 22.42
N PRO A 752 6.10 29.98 21.43
CA PRO A 752 5.87 31.40 21.66
C PRO A 752 4.77 31.71 22.69
N VAL A 753 3.70 30.92 22.73
CA VAL A 753 2.63 31.08 23.74
C VAL A 753 3.11 30.67 25.14
N PHE A 754 3.98 29.67 25.27
CA PHE A 754 4.67 29.34 26.53
C PHE A 754 5.61 30.49 26.96
N ASP A 755 6.39 31.05 26.03
CA ASP A 755 7.34 32.14 26.34
C ASP A 755 6.60 33.40 26.86
N GLN A 756 5.37 33.65 26.41
CA GLN A 756 4.55 34.78 26.89
C GLN A 756 3.70 34.46 28.13
N TYR A 757 2.92 33.37 28.13
CA TYR A 757 1.90 33.09 29.16
C TYR A 757 2.30 32.01 30.17
N GLY A 758 3.43 31.32 29.95
CA GLY A 758 3.91 30.22 30.77
C GLY A 758 3.14 28.90 30.57
N PRO A 759 3.54 27.82 31.27
CA PRO A 759 3.07 26.47 30.98
C PRO A 759 1.65 26.17 31.46
N ARG A 760 1.11 26.90 32.45
CA ARG A 760 -0.01 26.41 33.26
C ARG A 760 -1.29 26.12 32.46
N TRP A 761 -1.68 27.03 31.57
CA TRP A 761 -2.89 26.87 30.74
C TRP A 761 -2.66 25.90 29.57
N LEU A 762 -1.46 25.88 29.00
CA LEU A 762 -1.08 24.93 27.95
C LEU A 762 -1.13 23.48 28.49
N VAL A 763 -0.51 23.26 29.66
CA VAL A 763 -0.53 21.97 30.36
C VAL A 763 -1.94 21.58 30.81
N PHE A 764 -2.82 22.54 31.11
CA PHE A 764 -4.22 22.25 31.43
C PHE A 764 -5.02 21.80 30.21
N ALA A 765 -4.90 22.51 29.09
CA ALA A 765 -5.50 22.11 27.82
C ALA A 765 -4.96 20.75 27.36
N GLY A 766 -3.64 20.57 27.32
CA GLY A 766 -2.99 19.32 26.93
C GLY A 766 -3.40 18.13 27.79
N ALA A 767 -3.54 18.32 29.10
CA ALA A 767 -4.04 17.29 30.00
C ALA A 767 -5.46 16.86 29.65
N ILE A 768 -6.37 17.81 29.40
CA ILE A 768 -7.75 17.51 28.97
C ILE A 768 -7.74 16.75 27.63
N LEU A 769 -6.93 17.17 26.65
CA LEU A 769 -6.90 16.51 25.34
C LEU A 769 -6.32 15.09 25.40
N ILE A 770 -5.23 14.85 26.14
CA ILE A 770 -4.68 13.48 26.33
C ILE A 770 -5.68 12.57 27.06
N LEU A 771 -6.36 13.07 28.08
CA LEU A 771 -7.36 12.30 28.82
C LEU A 771 -8.57 11.97 27.95
N LEU A 772 -9.11 12.96 27.23
CA LEU A 772 -10.22 12.78 26.32
C LEU A 772 -9.85 11.81 25.19
N SER A 773 -8.64 11.92 24.63
CA SER A 773 -8.06 10.96 23.68
C SER A 773 -8.06 9.54 24.26
N THR A 774 -7.42 9.34 25.41
CA THR A 774 -7.21 8.01 26.00
C THR A 774 -8.52 7.34 26.44
N PHE A 775 -9.47 8.11 26.99
CA PHE A 775 -10.77 7.57 27.40
C PHE A 775 -11.73 7.32 26.22
N LEU A 776 -11.69 8.12 25.15
CA LEU A 776 -12.48 7.88 23.94
C LEU A 776 -11.89 6.77 23.05
N LEU A 777 -10.57 6.52 23.11
CA LEU A 777 -9.91 5.45 22.36
C LEU A 777 -10.55 4.08 22.61
N GLY A 778 -10.98 3.83 23.85
CA GLY A 778 -11.70 2.62 24.26
C GLY A 778 -13.14 2.47 23.75
N VAL A 779 -13.67 3.45 23.01
CA VAL A 779 -14.98 3.40 22.32
C VAL A 779 -14.90 3.74 20.82
N CYS A 780 -13.68 3.88 20.28
CA CYS A 780 -13.46 4.04 18.85
C CYS A 780 -13.71 2.73 18.10
N THR A 781 -14.18 2.82 16.84
CA THR A 781 -14.68 1.67 16.06
C THR A 781 -14.46 1.84 14.56
N ALA A 782 -14.68 3.04 14.01
CA ALA A 782 -14.38 3.35 12.61
C ALA A 782 -13.03 4.08 12.48
N TYR A 783 -12.33 3.93 11.35
CA TYR A 783 -11.02 4.56 11.08
C TYR A 783 -10.96 6.05 11.43
N TRP A 784 -11.96 6.84 11.00
CA TRP A 784 -12.01 8.28 11.30
C TRP A 784 -12.18 8.61 12.80
N HIS A 785 -12.72 7.70 13.62
CA HIS A 785 -12.70 7.87 15.08
C HIS A 785 -11.25 7.90 15.58
N PHE A 786 -10.41 6.96 15.13
CA PHE A 786 -9.00 6.87 15.52
C PHE A 786 -8.17 8.04 14.97
N VAL A 787 -8.41 8.47 13.72
CA VAL A 787 -7.76 9.68 13.16
C VAL A 787 -8.04 10.92 14.03
N LEU A 788 -9.29 11.15 14.44
CA LEU A 788 -9.62 12.31 15.27
C LEU A 788 -9.16 12.16 16.72
N VAL A 789 -9.40 10.99 17.34
CA VAL A 789 -9.20 10.77 18.79
C VAL A 789 -7.75 10.45 19.15
N PHE A 790 -7.08 9.58 18.39
CA PHE A 790 -5.66 9.26 18.62
C PHE A 790 -4.78 10.26 17.86
N GLY A 791 -4.97 10.36 16.54
CA GLY A 791 -4.18 11.23 15.66
C GLY A 791 -4.21 12.70 16.09
N ILE A 792 -5.34 13.38 15.86
CA ILE A 792 -5.42 14.84 16.07
C ILE A 792 -5.47 15.21 17.55
N LEU A 793 -6.42 14.67 18.30
CA LEU A 793 -6.65 15.03 19.70
C LEU A 793 -5.49 14.57 20.61
N GLY A 794 -4.99 13.35 20.42
CA GLY A 794 -3.81 12.83 21.13
C GLY A 794 -2.52 13.57 20.76
N GLY A 795 -2.30 13.85 19.48
CA GLY A 795 -1.12 14.58 19.00
C GLY A 795 -1.07 16.03 19.53
N LEU A 796 -2.16 16.79 19.41
CA LEU A 796 -2.26 18.15 19.96
C LEU A 796 -2.14 18.17 21.49
N GLY A 797 -2.77 17.20 22.19
CA GLY A 797 -2.63 17.05 23.63
C GLY A 797 -1.20 16.79 24.07
N THR A 798 -0.50 15.93 23.33
CA THR A 798 0.93 15.61 23.55
C THR A 798 1.81 16.84 23.37
N ALA A 799 1.64 17.60 22.28
CA ALA A 799 2.40 18.83 22.05
C ALA A 799 2.22 19.86 23.19
N LEU A 800 0.99 20.00 23.69
CA LEU A 800 0.63 20.90 24.80
C LEU A 800 1.17 20.48 26.17
N ILE A 801 1.59 19.22 26.34
CA ILE A 801 2.35 18.77 27.53
C ILE A 801 3.87 18.82 27.26
N PHE A 802 4.33 18.29 26.13
CA PHE A 802 5.73 18.08 25.81
C PHE A 802 6.54 19.40 25.78
N THR A 803 6.15 20.34 24.92
CA THR A 803 6.90 21.61 24.79
C THR A 803 6.93 22.41 26.11
N PRO A 804 5.81 22.61 26.83
CA PRO A 804 5.84 23.37 28.09
C PRO A 804 6.58 22.67 29.24
N THR A 805 6.55 21.34 29.33
CA THR A 805 7.26 20.59 30.40
C THR A 805 8.77 20.61 30.21
N ILE A 806 9.26 20.54 28.98
CA ILE A 806 10.69 20.71 28.64
C ILE A 806 11.12 22.17 28.86
N ALA A 807 10.36 23.14 28.32
CA ALA A 807 10.72 24.55 28.40
C ALA A 807 10.72 25.13 29.82
N ALA A 808 9.79 24.68 30.68
CA ALA A 808 9.77 25.09 32.09
C ALA A 808 11.09 24.78 32.82
N ILE A 809 11.78 23.68 32.51
CA ILE A 809 13.04 23.29 33.18
C ILE A 809 14.16 24.30 32.85
N GLY A 810 14.20 24.80 31.62
CA GLY A 810 15.15 25.82 31.17
C GLY A 810 15.08 27.11 32.01
N HIS A 811 13.91 27.43 32.58
CA HIS A 811 13.71 28.61 33.41
C HIS A 811 14.32 28.46 34.83
N PHE A 812 14.64 27.25 35.30
CA PHE A 812 15.18 27.00 36.65
C PHE A 812 16.64 26.54 36.68
N PHE A 813 17.13 25.92 35.61
CA PHE A 813 18.47 25.35 35.54
C PHE A 813 19.22 25.83 34.29
N TYR A 814 20.48 26.22 34.47
CA TYR A 814 21.42 26.51 33.39
C TYR A 814 22.67 25.63 33.52
N VAL A 815 23.33 25.64 34.68
CA VAL A 815 24.51 24.81 34.96
C VAL A 815 24.15 23.34 35.06
N LYS A 816 22.99 23.00 35.64
CA LYS A 816 22.50 21.61 35.77
C LYS A 816 21.42 21.25 34.75
N ARG A 817 21.38 21.93 33.60
CA ARG A 817 20.26 21.82 32.65
C ARG A 817 20.20 20.43 32.00
N GLY A 818 21.34 19.80 31.71
CA GLY A 818 21.42 18.42 31.24
C GLY A 818 20.84 17.42 32.23
N THR A 819 21.24 17.51 33.49
CA THR A 819 20.73 16.67 34.58
C THR A 819 19.23 16.83 34.79
N ALA A 820 18.75 18.08 34.83
CA ALA A 820 17.35 18.38 35.11
C ALA A 820 16.41 17.97 33.97
N THR A 821 16.77 18.30 32.72
CA THR A 821 16.00 17.89 31.54
C THR A 821 16.09 16.38 31.32
N GLY A 822 17.25 15.77 31.56
CA GLY A 822 17.44 14.33 31.45
C GLY A 822 16.63 13.52 32.45
N LEU A 823 16.58 13.95 33.71
CA LEU A 823 15.76 13.31 34.74
C LEU A 823 14.27 13.41 34.41
N ALA A 824 13.79 14.53 33.86
CA ALA A 824 12.40 14.66 33.42
C ALA A 824 12.10 13.79 32.18
N ALA A 825 12.97 13.82 31.16
CA ALA A 825 12.80 13.08 29.91
C ALA A 825 12.76 11.56 30.12
N ALA A 826 13.47 11.05 31.13
CA ALA A 826 13.47 9.62 31.53
C ALA A 826 12.06 9.10 31.90
N GLY A 827 11.11 9.98 32.27
CA GLY A 827 9.71 9.59 32.45
C GLY A 827 9.10 9.01 31.17
N GLY A 828 9.37 9.62 30.02
CA GLY A 828 8.82 9.16 28.74
C GLY A 828 9.23 7.74 28.35
N SER A 829 10.51 7.41 28.49
CA SER A 829 11.02 6.05 28.22
C SER A 829 10.59 5.05 29.29
N LEU A 830 10.46 5.45 30.56
CA LEU A 830 9.87 4.59 31.59
C LEU A 830 8.42 4.25 31.23
N GLY A 831 7.65 5.19 30.67
CA GLY A 831 6.34 4.93 30.07
C GLY A 831 6.40 3.93 28.91
N GLY A 832 7.41 4.04 28.05
CA GLY A 832 7.72 3.07 26.99
C GLY A 832 8.14 1.68 27.46
N VAL A 833 8.41 1.49 28.76
CA VAL A 833 8.52 0.16 29.38
C VAL A 833 7.19 -0.23 30.03
N THR A 834 6.59 0.68 30.81
CA THR A 834 5.39 0.40 31.62
C THR A 834 4.14 0.13 30.80
N PHE A 835 3.80 1.00 29.84
CA PHE A 835 2.52 0.92 29.15
C PHE A 835 2.42 -0.22 28.12
N PRO A 836 3.46 -0.54 27.31
CA PRO A 836 3.43 -1.72 26.45
C PRO A 836 3.19 -3.02 27.21
N LEU A 837 3.95 -3.27 28.28
CA LEU A 837 3.82 -4.48 29.12
C LEU A 837 2.48 -4.51 29.87
N MET A 838 1.99 -3.37 30.34
CA MET A 838 0.68 -3.25 30.97
C MET A 838 -0.44 -3.57 29.98
N LEU A 839 -0.45 -2.98 28.78
CA LEU A 839 -1.47 -3.24 27.76
C LEU A 839 -1.43 -4.69 27.30
N GLN A 840 -0.25 -5.25 27.01
CA GLN A 840 -0.08 -6.66 26.64
C GLN A 840 -0.68 -7.61 27.71
N SER A 841 -0.55 -7.28 29.00
CA SER A 841 -1.14 -8.06 30.09
C SER A 841 -2.64 -7.79 30.32
N LEU A 842 -3.16 -6.62 29.95
CA LEU A 842 -4.55 -6.21 30.16
C LEU A 842 -5.48 -6.56 28.99
N PHE A 843 -5.02 -6.53 27.74
CA PHE A 843 -5.83 -6.87 26.57
C PHE A 843 -6.55 -8.23 26.72
N PRO A 844 -5.90 -9.36 27.06
CA PRO A 844 -6.59 -10.64 27.26
C PRO A 844 -7.42 -10.72 28.54
N LYS A 845 -7.21 -9.84 29.54
CA LYS A 845 -7.88 -9.90 30.85
C LYS A 845 -9.13 -9.03 30.97
N VAL A 846 -9.12 -7.87 30.32
CA VAL A 846 -10.21 -6.86 30.41
C VAL A 846 -10.63 -6.27 29.05
N GLY A 847 -9.93 -6.62 27.96
CA GLY A 847 -10.19 -6.09 26.63
C GLY A 847 -9.73 -4.65 26.41
N TRP A 848 -9.61 -4.26 25.14
CA TRP A 848 -9.21 -2.92 24.68
C TRP A 848 -9.88 -1.78 25.44
N GLY A 849 -11.21 -1.84 25.54
CA GLY A 849 -12.03 -0.76 26.10
C GLY A 849 -11.79 -0.49 27.58
N TRP A 850 -11.30 -1.46 28.36
CA TRP A 850 -10.88 -1.24 29.75
C TRP A 850 -9.38 -1.05 29.91
N ALA A 851 -8.54 -1.72 29.09
CA ALA A 851 -7.09 -1.51 29.11
C ALA A 851 -6.72 -0.03 28.85
N THR A 852 -7.35 0.58 27.84
CA THR A 852 -7.23 2.02 27.55
C THR A 852 -7.74 2.92 28.68
N ARG A 853 -8.86 2.57 29.34
CA ARG A 853 -9.38 3.32 30.51
C ARG A 853 -8.44 3.24 31.72
N VAL A 854 -7.85 2.08 32.01
CA VAL A 854 -6.84 1.92 33.07
C VAL A 854 -5.65 2.84 32.82
N GLN A 855 -5.16 2.90 31.57
CA GLN A 855 -4.12 3.85 31.19
C GLN A 855 -4.57 5.31 31.34
N GLY A 856 -5.80 5.63 30.97
CA GLY A 856 -6.41 6.96 31.19
C GLY A 856 -6.46 7.38 32.66
N PHE A 857 -6.73 6.47 33.60
CA PHE A 857 -6.69 6.76 35.04
C PHE A 857 -5.26 6.98 35.56
N ILE A 858 -4.26 6.25 35.03
CA ILE A 858 -2.85 6.49 35.36
C ILE A 858 -2.42 7.88 34.83
N PHE A 859 -2.77 8.20 33.58
CA PHE A 859 -2.53 9.52 33.00
C PHE A 859 -3.25 10.63 33.78
N LEU A 860 -4.46 10.41 34.30
CA LEU A 860 -5.18 11.41 35.11
C LEU A 860 -4.37 11.80 36.35
N LEU A 861 -3.86 10.82 37.10
CA LEU A 861 -3.02 11.06 38.27
C LEU A 861 -1.74 11.83 37.90
N LEU A 862 -1.03 11.38 36.85
CA LEU A 862 0.22 12.00 36.39
C LEU A 862 0.01 13.43 35.89
N LEU A 863 -1.05 13.69 35.14
CA LEU A 863 -1.35 15.01 34.57
C LEU A 863 -1.86 16.01 35.62
N ILE A 864 -2.57 15.54 36.66
CA ILE A 864 -2.87 16.36 37.86
C ILE A 864 -1.58 16.79 38.55
N VAL A 865 -0.65 15.87 38.82
CA VAL A 865 0.66 16.20 39.42
C VAL A 865 1.44 17.17 38.54
N THR A 866 1.45 16.95 37.22
CA THR A 866 2.07 17.84 36.23
C THR A 866 1.52 19.26 36.34
N ASN A 867 0.19 19.44 36.36
CA ASN A 867 -0.44 20.76 36.37
C ASN A 867 -0.25 21.52 37.70
N LEU A 868 -0.16 20.80 38.82
CA LEU A 868 0.11 21.38 40.13
C LEU A 868 1.56 21.86 40.27
N LEU A 869 2.51 21.14 39.67
CA LEU A 869 3.95 21.37 39.91
C LEU A 869 4.67 22.16 38.81
N VAL A 870 4.30 22.00 37.53
CA VAL A 870 4.98 22.67 36.40
C VAL A 870 4.56 24.14 36.30
N ARG A 871 5.54 25.06 36.35
CA ARG A 871 5.33 26.52 36.44
C ARG A 871 6.46 27.26 35.72
N SER A 872 6.21 28.49 35.25
CA SER A 872 7.29 29.41 34.85
C SER A 872 7.85 30.13 36.09
N ARG A 873 9.10 30.62 35.97
CA ARG A 873 9.71 31.59 36.90
C ARG A 873 9.78 33.00 36.30
N LEU A 874 9.90 33.12 34.98
CA LEU A 874 10.08 34.40 34.29
C LEU A 874 8.72 35.11 34.12
N PRO A 875 8.66 36.45 34.29
CA PRO A 875 7.44 37.21 34.05
C PRO A 875 7.10 37.29 32.55
N PRO A 876 5.82 37.43 32.18
CA PRO A 876 5.42 37.74 30.81
C PRO A 876 6.10 39.02 30.30
N LYS A 877 6.61 38.99 29.07
CA LYS A 877 7.04 40.21 28.37
C LYS A 877 5.82 40.98 27.84
N PRO A 878 5.75 42.30 28.09
CA PRO A 878 4.90 43.19 27.28
C PRO A 878 5.22 43.01 25.79
N ASP A 879 4.18 43.09 24.95
CA ASP A 879 4.27 43.15 23.48
C ASP A 879 5.06 42.01 22.80
N ALA A 880 5.21 40.86 23.48
CA ALA A 880 5.85 39.68 22.90
C ALA A 880 5.02 39.09 21.75
N ASN A 881 5.60 39.03 20.55
CA ASN A 881 4.96 38.48 19.36
C ASN A 881 4.83 36.94 19.46
N ILE A 882 3.60 36.43 19.50
CA ILE A 882 3.30 34.99 19.49
C ILE A 882 3.43 34.32 18.12
N MET A 883 3.60 35.09 17.04
CA MET A 883 3.78 34.51 15.71
C MET A 883 5.12 33.75 15.60
N PRO A 884 5.17 32.70 14.77
CA PRO A 884 6.43 32.02 14.44
C PRO A 884 7.40 32.96 13.71
N ASP A 885 8.69 32.88 14.05
CA ASP A 885 9.75 33.58 13.32
C ASP A 885 10.78 32.59 12.76
N PHE A 886 10.70 32.34 11.45
CA PHE A 886 11.65 31.50 10.73
C PHE A 886 12.99 32.19 10.45
N ARG A 887 13.13 33.51 10.68
CA ARG A 887 14.42 34.23 10.53
C ARG A 887 15.49 33.72 11.50
N ILE A 888 15.08 33.04 12.58
CA ILE A 888 15.98 32.34 13.50
C ILE A 888 16.88 31.34 12.74
N LEU A 889 16.39 30.72 11.66
CA LEU A 889 17.17 29.80 10.81
C LEU A 889 18.29 30.49 10.00
N GLN A 890 18.25 31.81 9.83
CA GLN A 890 19.36 32.56 9.20
C GLN A 890 20.62 32.55 10.07
N LYS A 891 20.50 32.21 11.37
CA LYS A 891 21.64 31.94 12.25
C LYS A 891 22.21 30.56 11.92
N VAL A 892 23.30 30.54 11.15
CA VAL A 892 24.02 29.31 10.70
C VAL A 892 24.16 28.26 11.81
N ASP A 893 24.49 28.68 13.04
CA ASP A 893 24.67 27.75 14.16
C ASP A 893 23.33 27.09 14.59
N PHE A 894 22.21 27.82 14.57
CA PHE A 894 20.89 27.23 14.85
C PHE A 894 20.39 26.36 13.69
N ALA A 895 20.69 26.72 12.44
CA ALA A 895 20.44 25.87 11.28
C ALA A 895 21.21 24.55 11.37
N LEU A 896 22.49 24.57 11.78
CA LEU A 896 23.30 23.36 11.98
C LEU A 896 22.74 22.44 13.07
N VAL A 897 22.25 22.99 14.20
CA VAL A 897 21.54 22.18 15.22
C VAL A 897 20.23 21.64 14.68
N THR A 898 19.47 22.43 13.92
CA THR A 898 18.19 22.00 13.34
C THR A 898 18.38 20.85 12.33
N ILE A 899 19.39 20.96 11.45
CA ILE A 899 19.78 19.88 10.52
C ILE A 899 20.27 18.65 11.29
N GLY A 900 21.15 18.84 12.29
CA GLY A 900 21.65 17.73 13.10
C GLY A 900 20.52 16.99 13.83
N THR A 901 19.59 17.73 14.43
CA THR A 901 18.41 17.19 15.11
C THR A 901 17.44 16.52 14.12
N PHE A 902 17.21 17.11 12.94
CA PHE A 902 16.39 16.49 11.89
C PHE A 902 16.89 15.09 11.55
N PHE A 903 18.16 14.93 11.17
CA PHE A 903 18.71 13.62 10.79
C PHE A 903 18.80 12.67 12.00
N MET A 904 19.10 13.18 13.20
CA MET A 904 19.12 12.41 14.45
C MET A 904 17.75 11.80 14.78
N GLU A 905 16.66 12.56 14.62
CA GLU A 905 15.29 12.08 14.83
C GLU A 905 14.81 11.21 13.65
N TRP A 906 15.23 11.52 12.40
CA TRP A 906 14.91 10.71 11.22
C TRP A 906 15.46 9.28 11.35
N GLY A 907 16.70 9.15 11.84
CA GLY A 907 17.30 7.87 12.23
C GLY A 907 16.83 7.31 13.57
N LEU A 908 16.10 8.06 14.41
CA LEU A 908 15.55 7.57 15.68
C LEU A 908 14.36 6.64 15.47
N PHE A 909 13.39 7.09 14.66
CA PHE A 909 12.10 6.40 14.58
C PHE A 909 12.15 5.10 13.78
N ALA A 910 13.06 4.96 12.82
CA ALA A 910 13.19 3.73 12.04
C ALA A 910 13.50 2.48 12.92
N PRO A 911 14.51 2.46 13.80
CA PRO A 911 14.69 1.38 14.76
C PRO A 911 13.51 1.21 15.73
N ILE A 912 12.94 2.29 16.26
CA ILE A 912 11.82 2.20 17.23
C ILE A 912 10.59 1.53 16.60
N SER A 913 10.32 1.77 15.32
CA SER A 913 9.23 1.14 14.58
C SER A 913 9.56 -0.29 14.13
N TYR A 914 10.75 -0.51 13.56
CA TYR A 914 11.05 -1.74 12.81
C TYR A 914 11.87 -2.78 13.57
N VAL A 915 12.46 -2.49 14.74
CA VAL A 915 13.26 -3.48 15.47
C VAL A 915 12.42 -4.67 15.97
N THR A 916 11.14 -4.46 16.29
CA THR A 916 10.19 -5.53 16.64
C THR A 916 9.88 -6.42 15.43
N ALA A 917 9.57 -5.82 14.28
CA ALA A 917 9.30 -6.54 13.03
C ALA A 917 10.53 -7.35 12.56
N TYR A 918 11.72 -6.73 12.61
CA TYR A 918 12.99 -7.41 12.39
C TYR A 918 13.21 -8.58 13.37
N SER A 919 12.92 -8.38 14.65
CA SER A 919 13.08 -9.43 15.67
C SER A 919 12.17 -10.63 15.40
N LEU A 920 10.93 -10.39 14.94
CA LEU A 920 9.99 -11.43 14.51
C LEU A 920 10.49 -12.15 13.24
N SER A 921 10.93 -11.42 12.21
CA SER A 921 11.38 -12.02 10.94
C SER A 921 12.75 -12.71 11.03
N SER A 922 13.58 -12.37 12.03
CA SER A 922 14.95 -12.89 12.17
C SER A 922 15.05 -14.39 12.45
N GLY A 923 13.96 -15.03 12.92
CA GLY A 923 13.97 -16.42 13.39
C GLY A 923 14.92 -16.70 14.57
N ALA A 924 15.49 -15.68 15.20
CA ALA A 924 16.51 -15.80 16.25
C ALA A 924 15.94 -15.75 17.69
N MET A 925 14.64 -15.50 17.84
CA MET A 925 13.96 -15.43 19.14
C MET A 925 12.47 -15.77 19.03
N SER A 926 11.82 -16.05 20.16
CA SER A 926 10.38 -16.31 20.20
C SER A 926 9.56 -15.03 20.01
N THR A 927 8.36 -15.15 19.45
CA THR A 927 7.39 -14.06 19.24
C THR A 927 7.18 -13.19 20.50
N THR A 928 7.03 -13.83 21.66
CA THR A 928 6.86 -13.15 22.96
C THR A 928 8.09 -12.32 23.33
N PHE A 929 9.30 -12.79 23.04
CA PHE A 929 10.53 -12.06 23.34
C PHE A 929 10.80 -10.95 22.31
N ALA A 930 10.45 -11.15 21.03
CA ALA A 930 10.52 -10.11 20.01
C ALA A 930 9.70 -8.87 20.40
N TYR A 931 8.49 -9.05 20.95
CA TYR A 931 7.69 -7.94 21.51
C TYR A 931 8.32 -7.29 22.76
N GLN A 932 9.22 -7.96 23.47
CA GLN A 932 9.95 -7.40 24.62
C GLN A 932 11.21 -6.60 24.20
N ILE A 933 11.71 -6.76 22.97
CA ILE A 933 12.88 -6.02 22.47
C ILE A 933 12.68 -4.50 22.53
N VAL A 934 11.49 -3.98 22.21
CA VAL A 934 11.18 -2.54 22.32
C VAL A 934 11.16 -2.05 23.78
N ALA A 935 10.80 -2.92 24.73
CA ALA A 935 10.89 -2.61 26.16
C ALA A 935 12.35 -2.59 26.65
N ILE A 936 13.21 -3.48 26.13
CA ILE A 936 14.66 -3.46 26.38
C ILE A 936 15.30 -2.17 25.83
N LEU A 937 14.89 -1.73 24.62
CA LEU A 937 15.33 -0.46 24.03
C LEU A 937 14.90 0.74 24.90
N ASN A 938 13.65 0.76 25.36
CA ASN A 938 13.15 1.82 26.27
C ASN A 938 13.80 1.77 27.67
N ALA A 939 14.20 0.60 28.17
CA ALA A 939 14.98 0.48 29.40
C ALA A 939 16.37 1.13 29.24
N GLY A 940 17.06 0.85 28.13
CA GLY A 940 18.29 1.55 27.75
C GLY A 940 18.09 3.07 27.65
N SER A 941 17.01 3.50 26.98
CA SER A 941 16.65 4.92 26.82
C SER A 941 16.38 5.64 28.15
N THR A 942 15.89 4.92 29.17
CA THR A 942 15.65 5.49 30.50
C THR A 942 16.96 5.86 31.22
N LEU A 943 18.00 5.04 31.10
CA LEU A 943 19.34 5.39 31.58
C LEU A 943 20.01 6.45 30.69
N GLY A 944 19.84 6.33 29.37
CA GLY A 944 20.38 7.24 28.35
C GLY A 944 19.86 8.68 28.44
N ARG A 945 18.59 8.87 28.78
CA ARG A 945 18.02 10.21 28.98
C ARG A 945 18.65 10.91 30.18
N TRP A 946 19.00 10.19 31.25
CA TRP A 946 19.46 10.75 32.52
C TRP A 946 20.99 10.84 32.67
N LEU A 947 21.73 9.74 32.48
CA LEU A 947 23.16 9.66 32.80
C LEU A 947 24.02 10.56 31.89
N PRO A 948 23.88 10.54 30.56
CA PRO A 948 24.43 11.56 29.66
C PRO A 948 24.09 13.01 30.02
N GLY A 949 22.94 13.28 30.66
CA GLY A 949 22.61 14.61 31.19
C GLY A 949 23.55 15.05 32.32
N LEU A 950 23.84 14.15 33.26
CA LEU A 950 24.83 14.34 34.34
C LEU A 950 26.27 14.49 33.81
N LEU A 951 26.56 13.92 32.63
CA LEU A 951 27.85 14.07 31.94
C LEU A 951 27.92 15.41 31.18
N ALA A 952 26.87 15.78 30.45
CA ALA A 952 26.78 17.02 29.67
C ALA A 952 27.05 18.28 30.50
N ASP A 953 26.54 18.33 31.74
CA ASP A 953 26.77 19.43 32.69
C ASP A 953 28.24 19.50 33.20
N LYS A 954 29.10 18.52 32.87
CA LYS A 954 30.52 18.45 33.27
C LYS A 954 31.49 18.51 32.10
N MET A 955 31.23 17.76 31.01
CA MET A 955 32.10 17.66 29.84
C MET A 955 31.70 18.58 28.68
N GLY A 956 30.62 19.34 28.84
CA GLY A 956 30.05 20.21 27.81
C GLY A 956 28.91 19.55 27.04
N ARG A 957 27.86 20.33 26.77
CA ARG A 957 26.58 19.82 26.26
C ARG A 957 26.71 19.21 24.87
N PHE A 958 27.44 19.90 23.99
CA PHE A 958 27.74 19.43 22.64
C PHE A 958 28.69 18.21 22.63
N ASN A 959 29.58 18.08 23.61
CA ASN A 959 30.51 16.94 23.69
C ASN A 959 29.78 15.66 24.10
N ALA A 960 28.85 15.75 25.06
CA ALA A 960 27.97 14.64 25.41
C ALA A 960 27.03 14.26 24.26
N MET A 961 26.49 15.24 23.51
CA MET A 961 25.70 14.97 22.30
C MET A 961 26.54 14.25 21.24
N LEU A 962 27.78 14.68 20.97
CA LEU A 962 28.67 14.00 20.02
C LEU A 962 29.00 12.56 20.43
N ALA A 963 29.26 12.32 21.72
CA ALA A 963 29.48 10.97 22.23
C ALA A 963 28.23 10.08 22.07
N SER A 964 27.04 10.65 22.28
CA SER A 964 25.76 9.97 22.09
C SER A 964 25.49 9.62 20.61
N LEU A 965 25.66 10.59 19.70
CA LEU A 965 25.49 10.39 18.26
C LEU A 965 26.48 9.36 17.71
N PHE A 966 27.73 9.40 18.19
CA PHE A 966 28.74 8.39 17.85
C PHE A 966 28.35 7.00 18.37
N LEU A 967 27.79 6.88 19.58
CA LEU A 967 27.28 5.61 20.12
C LEU A 967 26.10 5.07 19.30
N CYS A 968 25.16 5.93 18.88
CA CYS A 968 24.04 5.56 18.01
C CYS A 968 24.54 5.06 16.65
N MET A 969 25.47 5.80 16.05
CA MET A 969 26.12 5.45 14.79
C MET A 969 26.82 4.08 14.89
N ILE A 970 27.74 3.91 15.86
CA ILE A 970 28.56 2.69 15.95
C ILE A 970 27.74 1.47 16.38
N SER A 971 26.76 1.60 17.27
CA SER A 971 25.86 0.49 17.61
C SER A 971 25.02 0.05 16.40
N THR A 972 24.54 1.01 15.60
CA THR A 972 23.81 0.68 14.35
C THR A 972 24.72 0.01 13.33
N MET A 973 25.91 0.56 13.06
CA MET A 973 26.81 0.07 12.01
C MET A 973 27.60 -1.19 12.39
N ALA A 974 27.89 -1.41 13.67
CA ALA A 974 28.70 -2.55 14.13
C ALA A 974 27.91 -3.64 14.85
N LEU A 975 26.63 -3.44 15.17
CA LEU A 975 25.76 -4.47 15.77
C LEU A 975 24.52 -4.74 14.93
N TRP A 976 23.66 -3.75 14.69
CA TRP A 976 22.39 -4.00 13.99
C TRP A 976 22.57 -4.33 12.51
N LEU A 977 23.39 -3.57 11.78
CA LEU A 977 23.66 -3.87 10.37
C LEU A 977 24.26 -5.28 10.19
N PRO A 978 25.32 -5.70 10.93
CA PRO A 978 25.76 -7.09 10.94
C PRO A 978 24.68 -8.11 11.32
N ALA A 979 23.84 -7.83 12.33
CA ALA A 979 22.75 -8.73 12.71
C ALA A 979 21.74 -8.92 11.56
N THR A 980 21.35 -7.83 10.88
CA THR A 980 20.43 -7.88 9.73
C THR A 980 21.01 -8.62 8.52
N VAL A 981 22.31 -8.50 8.27
CA VAL A 981 23.00 -9.24 7.20
C VAL A 981 23.14 -10.73 7.56
N LEU A 982 23.47 -11.05 8.82
CA LEU A 982 23.60 -12.44 9.29
C LEU A 982 22.25 -13.19 9.29
N SER A 983 21.14 -12.51 9.58
CA SER A 983 19.79 -13.10 9.46
C SER A 983 19.33 -13.32 8.01
N SER A 984 19.99 -12.70 7.02
CA SER A 984 19.67 -12.83 5.59
C SER A 984 20.66 -13.71 4.83
N SER A 985 21.47 -14.50 5.54
CA SER A 985 22.47 -15.41 4.96
C SER A 985 22.02 -16.88 5.04
N GLU A 986 22.40 -17.69 4.06
CA GLU A 986 22.14 -19.14 4.02
C GLU A 986 22.63 -19.90 5.28
N ASN A 987 23.60 -19.32 6.02
CA ASN A 987 24.12 -19.86 7.27
C ASN A 987 23.38 -19.37 8.53
N ALA A 988 22.14 -18.89 8.40
CA ALA A 988 21.35 -18.31 9.49
C ALA A 988 21.16 -19.26 10.70
N GLU A 989 21.02 -20.56 10.48
CA GLU A 989 20.77 -21.57 11.52
C GLU A 989 21.91 -21.61 12.56
N THR A 990 23.16 -21.69 12.11
CA THR A 990 24.38 -21.59 12.93
C THR A 990 24.54 -20.21 13.59
N SER A 991 23.89 -19.18 13.05
CA SER A 991 24.09 -17.78 13.42
C SER A 991 23.04 -17.22 14.41
N ARG A 992 21.94 -17.94 14.70
CA ARG A 992 20.83 -17.43 15.53
C ARG A 992 21.27 -16.84 16.86
N THR A 993 22.17 -17.51 17.59
CA THR A 993 22.70 -17.02 18.88
C THR A 993 23.48 -15.70 18.75
N ALA A 994 24.19 -15.50 17.64
CA ALA A 994 24.89 -14.26 17.36
C ALA A 994 23.90 -13.14 17.00
N VAL A 995 22.92 -13.42 16.15
CA VAL A 995 21.85 -12.46 15.79
C VAL A 995 21.08 -12.00 17.03
N LEU A 996 20.72 -12.93 17.93
CA LEU A 996 20.09 -12.64 19.21
C LEU A 996 20.95 -11.71 20.09
N GLY A 997 22.22 -12.08 20.29
CA GLY A 997 23.16 -11.31 21.11
C GLY A 997 23.41 -9.90 20.57
N LEU A 998 23.66 -9.78 19.27
CA LEU A 998 23.85 -8.49 18.59
C LEU A 998 22.60 -7.61 18.71
N THR A 999 21.40 -8.18 18.55
CA THR A 999 20.14 -7.44 18.63
C THR A 999 19.86 -6.91 20.05
N ILE A 1000 20.10 -7.73 21.09
CA ILE A 1000 19.94 -7.30 22.49
C ILE A 1000 20.94 -6.21 22.85
N ILE A 1001 22.22 -6.38 22.52
CA ILE A 1001 23.27 -5.39 22.81
C ILE A 1001 23.03 -4.10 22.02
N TYR A 1002 22.59 -4.21 20.76
CA TYR A 1002 22.15 -3.06 19.96
C TYR A 1002 21.03 -2.30 20.67
N CYS A 1003 19.94 -2.97 21.07
CA CYS A 1003 18.81 -2.29 21.70
C CYS A 1003 19.19 -1.59 23.01
N ILE A 1004 20.09 -2.16 23.80
CA ILE A 1004 20.60 -1.52 25.03
C ILE A 1004 21.46 -0.29 24.69
N LEU A 1005 22.44 -0.41 23.79
CA LEU A 1005 23.38 0.68 23.49
C LEU A 1005 22.77 1.79 22.63
N PHE A 1006 22.00 1.42 21.60
CA PHE A 1006 21.21 2.34 20.80
C PHE A 1006 20.11 2.97 21.65
N GLY A 1007 19.40 2.19 22.47
CA GLY A 1007 18.44 2.71 23.45
C GLY A 1007 19.07 3.79 24.34
N PHE A 1008 20.23 3.51 24.92
CA PHE A 1008 20.98 4.48 25.72
C PHE A 1008 21.36 5.73 24.92
N GLY A 1009 22.04 5.60 23.77
CA GLY A 1009 22.42 6.75 22.93
C GLY A 1009 21.20 7.57 22.48
N SER A 1010 20.21 6.92 21.88
CA SER A 1010 18.96 7.54 21.43
C SER A 1010 18.17 8.21 22.55
N GLY A 1011 18.23 7.68 23.78
CA GLY A 1011 17.72 8.35 24.97
C GLY A 1011 18.41 9.69 25.22
N SER A 1012 19.74 9.74 25.21
CA SER A 1012 20.49 11.00 25.36
C SER A 1012 20.12 12.03 24.30
N ASN A 1013 19.93 11.60 23.05
CA ASN A 1013 19.60 12.50 21.94
C ASN A 1013 18.35 13.35 22.23
N ILE A 1014 17.31 12.72 22.81
CA ILE A 1014 16.04 13.35 23.18
C ILE A 1014 16.20 14.32 24.36
N SER A 1015 17.04 14.00 25.35
CA SER A 1015 17.26 14.88 26.51
C SER A 1015 18.31 15.98 26.29
N LEU A 1016 19.27 15.77 25.39
CA LEU A 1016 20.36 16.71 25.11
C LEU A 1016 20.01 17.72 24.02
N THR A 1017 19.14 17.39 23.06
CA THR A 1017 18.67 18.34 22.03
C THR A 1017 18.10 19.64 22.63
N PRO A 1018 17.09 19.60 23.53
CA PRO A 1018 16.62 20.80 24.23
C PRO A 1018 17.73 21.55 24.99
N VAL A 1019 18.74 20.83 25.50
CA VAL A 1019 19.85 21.40 26.29
C VAL A 1019 20.88 22.10 25.38
N CYS A 1020 21.10 21.59 24.16
CA CYS A 1020 21.92 22.19 23.11
C CYS A 1020 21.23 23.38 22.42
N VAL A 1021 19.95 23.28 22.07
CA VAL A 1021 19.16 24.42 21.54
C VAL A 1021 19.16 25.57 22.55
N GLY A 1022 19.05 25.25 23.85
CA GLY A 1022 19.19 26.18 24.96
C GLY A 1022 20.56 26.83 25.18
N MET A 1023 21.52 26.66 24.26
CA MET A 1023 22.77 27.44 24.20
C MET A 1023 22.76 28.49 23.09
N LEU A 1024 21.74 28.51 22.23
CA LEU A 1024 21.66 29.38 21.04
C LEU A 1024 20.59 30.49 21.17
N CYS A 1025 19.90 30.55 22.31
CA CYS A 1025 18.82 31.48 22.61
C CYS A 1025 18.91 32.06 24.04
N LYS A 1026 18.22 33.18 24.25
CA LYS A 1026 17.85 33.65 25.60
C LYS A 1026 16.81 32.71 26.19
N THR A 1027 16.74 32.60 27.52
CA THR A 1027 15.74 31.73 28.17
C THR A 1027 14.32 32.23 27.91
N GLU A 1028 14.15 33.54 27.73
CA GLU A 1028 12.89 34.21 27.36
C GLU A 1028 12.42 33.95 25.91
N GLU A 1029 13.19 33.21 25.12
CA GLU A 1029 12.87 32.81 23.74
C GLU A 1029 13.01 31.27 23.57
N TYR A 1030 13.17 30.55 24.67
CA TYR A 1030 13.52 29.14 24.65
C TYR A 1030 12.42 28.27 24.01
N GLY A 1031 11.15 28.52 24.36
CA GLY A 1031 10.00 27.84 23.79
C GLY A 1031 9.93 28.04 22.27
N ARG A 1032 10.13 29.28 21.80
CA ARG A 1032 10.19 29.60 20.36
C ARG A 1032 11.32 28.85 19.65
N TYR A 1033 12.57 28.91 20.12
CA TYR A 1033 13.70 28.26 19.41
C TYR A 1033 13.57 26.73 19.42
N TYR A 1034 13.17 26.14 20.55
CA TYR A 1034 12.94 24.69 20.64
C TYR A 1034 11.84 24.25 19.66
N SER A 1035 10.74 25.00 19.59
CA SER A 1035 9.62 24.68 18.72
C SER A 1035 9.91 24.91 17.24
N THR A 1036 10.61 25.99 16.87
CA THR A 1036 11.06 26.22 15.50
C THR A 1036 11.99 25.10 15.01
N CYS A 1037 12.81 24.52 15.89
CA CYS A 1037 13.61 23.33 15.56
C CYS A 1037 12.70 22.10 15.31
N TYR A 1038 11.77 21.82 16.22
CA TYR A 1038 10.94 20.61 16.16
C TYR A 1038 9.88 20.60 15.04
N VAL A 1039 9.57 21.73 14.39
CA VAL A 1039 8.77 21.75 13.15
C VAL A 1039 9.44 21.02 12.00
N PHE A 1040 10.74 21.22 11.81
CA PHE A 1040 11.46 20.54 10.73
C PHE A 1040 11.64 19.06 11.07
N VAL A 1041 11.93 18.75 12.34
CA VAL A 1041 11.92 17.38 12.88
C VAL A 1041 10.60 16.67 12.57
N ALA A 1042 9.44 17.32 12.76
CA ALA A 1042 8.13 16.72 12.52
C ALA A 1042 7.96 16.20 11.07
N VAL A 1043 8.58 16.86 10.08
CA VAL A 1043 8.60 16.40 8.68
C VAL A 1043 9.51 15.17 8.50
N GLY A 1044 10.62 15.12 9.23
CA GLY A 1044 11.48 13.93 9.32
C GLY A 1044 10.72 12.75 9.94
N THR A 1045 10.08 12.95 11.09
CA THR A 1045 9.31 11.87 11.75
C THR A 1045 8.11 11.39 10.92
N LEU A 1046 7.52 12.28 10.10
CA LEU A 1046 6.43 11.93 9.17
C LEU A 1046 6.91 11.08 7.98
N THR A 1047 8.14 11.28 7.50
CA THR A 1047 8.67 10.62 6.29
C THR A 1047 9.57 9.42 6.59
N GLY A 1048 10.21 9.39 7.75
CA GLY A 1048 11.21 8.37 8.11
C GLY A 1048 10.66 6.95 8.23
N ILE A 1049 9.44 6.78 8.76
CA ILE A 1049 8.82 5.46 8.87
C ILE A 1049 8.42 4.92 7.48
N PRO A 1050 7.69 5.67 6.62
CA PRO A 1050 7.45 5.24 5.23
C PRO A 1050 8.71 4.94 4.42
N ILE A 1051 9.77 5.75 4.56
CA ILE A 1051 11.04 5.54 3.85
C ILE A 1051 11.76 4.28 4.35
N ALA A 1052 11.75 4.02 5.66
CA ALA A 1052 12.25 2.75 6.19
C ALA A 1052 11.44 1.54 5.70
N GLY A 1053 10.11 1.65 5.58
CA GLY A 1053 9.27 0.62 4.96
C GLY A 1053 9.65 0.35 3.49
N ALA A 1054 9.73 1.39 2.67
CA ALA A 1054 10.13 1.28 1.27
C ALA A 1054 11.58 0.76 1.08
N LEU A 1055 12.46 0.97 2.07
CA LEU A 1055 13.80 0.38 2.08
C LEU A 1055 13.82 -1.11 2.44
N ILE A 1056 12.83 -1.63 3.15
CA ILE A 1056 12.66 -3.08 3.37
C ILE A 1056 12.15 -3.72 2.07
N GLU A 1057 11.16 -3.11 1.43
CA GLU A 1057 10.59 -3.54 0.15
C GLU A 1057 11.67 -3.56 -0.96
N ALA A 1058 12.43 -2.48 -1.10
CA ALA A 1058 13.54 -2.38 -2.06
C ALA A 1058 14.81 -3.17 -1.68
N CYS A 1059 14.75 -3.97 -0.61
CA CYS A 1059 15.80 -4.91 -0.18
C CYS A 1059 15.25 -6.34 -0.03
N ASP A 1060 14.18 -6.68 -0.77
CA ASP A 1060 13.56 -8.02 -0.79
C ASP A 1060 13.13 -8.53 0.59
N GLY A 1061 12.66 -7.63 1.45
CA GLY A 1061 12.28 -7.93 2.84
C GLY A 1061 13.44 -7.87 3.85
N ALA A 1062 14.68 -7.64 3.41
CA ALA A 1062 15.84 -7.63 4.28
C ALA A 1062 16.07 -6.27 4.96
N PHE A 1063 16.22 -6.28 6.28
CA PHE A 1063 16.29 -5.07 7.12
C PHE A 1063 17.63 -4.31 7.06
N TRP A 1064 18.63 -4.80 6.31
CA TRP A 1064 19.95 -4.16 6.23
C TRP A 1064 19.90 -2.76 5.61
N GLY A 1065 18.96 -2.50 4.68
CA GLY A 1065 18.73 -1.17 4.10
C GLY A 1065 18.31 -0.14 5.16
N VAL A 1066 17.47 -0.55 6.12
CA VAL A 1066 17.00 0.30 7.22
C VAL A 1066 18.12 0.54 8.24
N ALA A 1067 18.90 -0.50 8.56
CA ALA A 1067 20.07 -0.35 9.43
C ALA A 1067 21.12 0.59 8.81
N LEU A 1068 21.36 0.49 7.49
CA LEU A 1068 22.25 1.38 6.76
C LEU A 1068 21.73 2.83 6.75
N PHE A 1069 20.46 3.05 6.38
CA PHE A 1069 19.80 4.36 6.40
C PHE A 1069 19.86 5.02 7.79
N THR A 1070 19.58 4.25 8.84
CA THR A 1070 19.70 4.69 10.25
C THR A 1070 21.11 5.18 10.56
N GLY A 1071 22.14 4.40 10.18
CA GLY A 1071 23.54 4.78 10.41
C GLY A 1071 23.96 6.02 9.63
N LEU A 1072 23.56 6.13 8.36
CA LEU A 1072 23.81 7.31 7.52
C LEU A 1072 23.16 8.57 8.10
N CYS A 1073 21.93 8.47 8.62
CA CYS A 1073 21.28 9.57 9.33
C CYS A 1073 22.09 10.00 10.57
N TYR A 1074 22.58 9.05 11.38
CA TYR A 1074 23.44 9.38 12.51
C TYR A 1074 24.82 9.95 12.12
N ILE A 1075 25.37 9.57 10.96
CA ILE A 1075 26.60 10.18 10.40
C ILE A 1075 26.34 11.65 10.05
N VAL A 1076 25.25 11.97 9.33
CA VAL A 1076 24.91 13.36 8.97
C VAL A 1076 24.66 14.20 10.23
N ALA A 1077 23.95 13.64 11.23
CA ALA A 1077 23.74 14.29 12.52
C ALA A 1077 25.07 14.57 13.25
N LEU A 1078 25.95 13.57 13.35
CA LEU A 1078 27.27 13.67 13.98
C LEU A 1078 28.14 14.73 13.30
N ILE A 1079 28.13 14.81 11.96
CA ILE A 1079 28.82 15.85 11.19
C ILE A 1079 28.25 17.24 11.52
N ALA A 1080 26.93 17.43 11.46
CA ALA A 1080 26.31 18.73 11.73
C ALA A 1080 26.60 19.24 13.16
N PHE A 1081 26.47 18.37 14.17
CA PHE A 1081 26.82 18.68 15.56
C PHE A 1081 28.34 18.90 15.75
N THR A 1082 29.20 18.24 14.97
CA THR A 1082 30.66 18.46 15.01
C THR A 1082 31.00 19.84 14.44
N VAL A 1083 30.41 20.23 13.31
CA VAL A 1083 30.66 21.54 12.68
C VAL A 1083 30.26 22.68 13.62
N ILE A 1084 29.10 22.63 14.29
CA ILE A 1084 28.77 23.66 15.30
C ILE A 1084 29.73 23.62 16.50
N ARG A 1085 30.08 22.44 17.04
CA ARG A 1085 31.03 22.35 18.16
C ARG A 1085 32.35 23.04 17.80
N VAL A 1086 32.89 22.74 16.63
CA VAL A 1086 34.14 23.35 16.13
C VAL A 1086 33.98 24.86 15.90
N ARG A 1087 32.83 25.32 15.37
CA ARG A 1087 32.54 26.76 15.22
C ARG A 1087 32.41 27.51 16.54
N LYS A 1088 31.91 26.87 17.60
CA LYS A 1088 31.71 27.51 18.92
C LYS A 1088 32.95 27.49 19.81
N VAL A 1089 33.70 26.39 19.83
CA VAL A 1089 34.81 26.18 20.79
C VAL A 1089 36.08 25.58 20.18
N GLY A 1090 36.14 25.45 18.86
CA GLY A 1090 37.30 24.93 18.13
C GLY A 1090 37.49 23.42 18.22
N TRP A 1091 38.59 22.95 17.64
CA TRP A 1091 38.93 21.52 17.50
C TRP A 1091 39.42 20.84 18.78
N LYS A 1092 39.73 21.57 19.85
CA LYS A 1092 40.28 20.99 21.10
C LYS A 1092 39.22 20.09 21.76
N PRO A 1093 39.44 18.77 21.94
CA PRO A 1093 38.42 17.87 22.48
C PRO A 1093 37.96 18.23 23.90
N THR A 1094 38.83 18.83 24.69
CA THR A 1094 38.58 19.31 26.05
C THR A 1094 37.85 20.67 26.13
N ALA A 1095 37.62 21.35 25.00
CA ALA A 1095 36.92 22.63 25.01
C ALA A 1095 35.41 22.44 25.21
N ILE A 1096 34.85 23.18 26.18
CA ILE A 1096 33.46 23.10 26.65
C ILE A 1096 32.67 24.31 26.14
N TYR A 1097 31.46 24.06 25.64
CA TYR A 1097 30.42 25.06 25.36
C TYR A 1097 29.26 24.83 26.33
#